data_AF-A0A8T3QDY8-F1
#
_entry.id   AF-A0A8T3QDY8-F1
#
_cell.length_a   1.000
_cell.length_b   1.000
_cell.length_c   1.000
_cell.angle_alpha   90.00
_cell.angle_beta   90.00
_cell.angle_gamma   90.00
#
_symmetry.space_group_name_H-M   'P 1'
#
loop_
_entity.id
_entity.type
_entity.pdbx_description
1 polymer ?
#
loop_
_entity_poly.entity_id
_entity_poly.type
_entity_poly.pdbx_seq_one_letter_code
_entity_poly.pdbx_strand_id
1 'polypeptide(L)'
;MDDPAWVGPRLEGMMGDFGRRMRIGDDPAEHVARSGRFTKQLGHEFEVDEGLHRPLGEPIDEGLVSHGAVSSDSRIGRKYAASGGEASFGGPLGDAQSTADGGAVQIFERGVIFDAPGFGTFALTGPSSDKWKGLSDGSPAIADLALGLVGWPVGDPVACPGGEATYFERGMIVARSAGQAFLVSGRIYLRYRMLGDVHGLAGLPTTEEEAVAEGRRSRFDNLDIYWSPSSDAHAVLGAIRGHWEELGGPGGGPGFPISDELPVTKEAREIGRVQRCTDGAIYWSGPTGAWWVHGDILKSWEQTYGGPTGQLGFPISDEGASPSGAARYSDFEQGVLYWPGSFEGIRLIDALEVFVHRFDARGEDNPVPVVGGTPQDLYVNVLITASTGHRQEFRMPSSGDYGPDEQIEAAIATIAPVRGEMLVSVRFEGRDADDSSGSDELGVVEVTSSIDTLWEITAVPGALDWHGAFRANFNLAALPRDQRPFDRSSSFWQFDNWSTPTLTKDQFAQTFSDVHEDEKWWLHPINAAFYELAYRGLSKTGNCFGMCLESIYAQIGHSIFNEPISRYGPPRGVKPKTGDPASASLIDTINVRHGYQLDVRLLEWALYKFVMGHTHDPVRAFLESEEQNARGDYPVLSLSNDSTYSSGHALRPYRWERTSDSRWTIFVANPNNPEQNDDGPSNRVEILNPGSDRPTFRYDHGTAVWSGGTSSGGRLVSIPFSIMSSEPRTPGWEIAALLASGVLFLVGGDGETNQITDGEDRTFYESVLRGGRRGTLGESLERTIVEDADARIPGLVRIPFHDQFAARPTDAAGHNLAELAVLGRAQPEIYFGQAPSPLRRPGQSENAGPAEGRFSSERLTRMAPRTGRFSEVSGIDPISPVHLGQTARSMRFAIDGRSDGAWSFAVRAPRMSAHAVVPCAPGAQDSVHLDQLGRGDQTLAIRASTEAAVRLGTIALQGWTTLGQRPKSFELRGVPVLTNQAVTMRLDDGGRELVLQNEGPDVAFELVARAESAAPQAPRSSIVLEAGKVARLRPVDWDAATMDAVPIRMRVLDHADGPTIREVDLPKLP
;
A
#
# COMPACT_ATOMS: atom_id res chain seq x y z
N MET A 1 0.03 57.06 -10.58
CA MET A 1 1.10 57.20 -11.56
C MET A 1 1.16 55.95 -12.40
N ASP A 2 0.60 55.85 -13.60
CA ASP A 2 -0.64 56.34 -14.22
C ASP A 2 -0.80 55.42 -15.45
N ASP A 3 -1.99 54.85 -15.61
CA ASP A 3 -2.48 54.11 -16.79
C ASP A 3 -2.60 55.08 -18.01
N PRO A 4 -2.94 54.72 -19.29
CA PRO A 4 -3.54 53.46 -19.77
C PRO A 4 -3.21 52.97 -21.20
N ALA A 5 -3.64 51.75 -21.53
CA ALA A 5 -4.23 51.44 -22.85
C ALA A 5 -5.09 50.15 -22.83
N TRP A 6 -6.40 50.34 -23.00
CA TRP A 6 -7.46 49.35 -23.18
C TRP A 6 -7.88 49.25 -24.67
N VAL A 7 -8.72 48.24 -24.96
CA VAL A 7 -9.89 48.21 -25.88
C VAL A 7 -9.86 47.08 -26.95
N GLY A 8 -10.82 46.15 -26.86
CA GLY A 8 -11.33 45.34 -27.99
C GLY A 8 -12.56 46.00 -28.64
N PRO A 9 -13.05 45.60 -29.84
CA PRO A 9 -14.11 44.56 -29.93
C PRO A 9 -14.28 43.77 -31.28
N ARG A 10 -15.02 42.65 -31.18
CA ARG A 10 -15.99 41.92 -32.08
C ARG A 10 -16.16 42.14 -33.62
N LEU A 11 -16.51 41.00 -34.29
CA LEU A 11 -17.45 40.73 -35.45
C LEU A 11 -17.01 41.19 -36.86
N GLU A 12 -17.31 40.58 -38.04
CA GLU A 12 -18.43 39.74 -38.58
C GLU A 12 -18.05 39.23 -40.01
N GLY A 13 -18.39 37.99 -40.46
CA GLY A 13 -19.47 37.66 -41.45
C GLY A 13 -18.95 37.50 -42.93
N MET A 14 -19.47 36.71 -43.90
CA MET A 14 -20.60 35.75 -44.06
C MET A 14 -20.60 35.19 -45.54
N MET A 15 -21.36 34.10 -45.79
CA MET A 15 -21.86 33.51 -47.10
C MET A 15 -20.91 32.62 -47.96
N GLY A 16 -21.31 31.49 -48.58
CA GLY A 16 -22.57 30.73 -48.68
C GLY A 16 -22.47 29.55 -49.69
N ASP A 17 -23.36 28.55 -49.51
CA ASP A 17 -24.01 27.64 -50.48
C ASP A 17 -23.24 26.62 -51.38
N PHE A 18 -23.61 25.33 -51.26
CA PHE A 18 -23.91 24.41 -52.39
C PHE A 18 -24.56 23.11 -51.88
N GLY A 19 -25.67 22.69 -52.48
CA GLY A 19 -26.51 21.56 -52.04
C GLY A 19 -26.57 20.32 -52.94
N ARG A 20 -27.17 19.27 -52.34
CA ARG A 20 -27.98 18.13 -52.85
C ARG A 20 -27.36 16.96 -53.65
N ARG A 21 -27.61 15.74 -53.13
CA ARG A 21 -28.46 14.65 -53.70
C ARG A 21 -28.64 13.51 -52.65
N MET A 22 -29.87 13.24 -52.14
CA MET A 22 -30.78 12.09 -52.44
C MET A 22 -30.22 10.68 -52.05
N ARG A 23 -30.92 9.73 -51.38
CA ARG A 23 -32.37 9.42 -51.23
C ARG A 23 -32.63 8.18 -50.28
N ILE A 24 -33.86 8.12 -49.72
CA ILE A 24 -34.73 6.96 -49.31
C ILE A 24 -34.34 6.19 -48.03
N GLY A 25 -35.21 5.84 -47.06
CA GLY A 25 -36.68 5.88 -46.82
C GLY A 25 -36.93 5.20 -45.44
N ASP A 26 -38.07 5.19 -44.74
CA ASP A 26 -39.44 5.68 -44.89
C ASP A 26 -40.05 5.78 -43.47
N ASP A 27 -40.98 6.72 -43.28
CA ASP A 27 -42.02 6.71 -42.21
C ASP A 27 -43.31 6.15 -42.85
N PRO A 28 -44.26 5.58 -42.09
CA PRO A 28 -45.48 6.38 -41.93
C PRO A 28 -46.24 6.21 -40.61
N ALA A 29 -46.68 7.35 -40.07
CA ALA A 29 -47.98 7.51 -39.42
C ALA A 29 -49.13 7.70 -40.44
N GLU A 30 -50.26 6.99 -40.27
CA GLU A 30 -51.66 7.50 -40.26
C GLU A 30 -52.71 6.41 -40.57
N HIS A 31 -53.66 6.25 -39.64
CA HIS A 31 -55.08 5.99 -39.97
C HIS A 31 -56.02 6.60 -38.91
N VAL A 32 -56.55 7.78 -39.24
CA VAL A 32 -57.95 8.28 -39.15
C VAL A 32 -58.84 7.95 -37.92
N ALA A 33 -59.07 9.02 -37.13
CA ALA A 33 -60.34 9.57 -36.58
C ALA A 33 -61.42 8.70 -35.89
N ARG A 34 -61.79 9.07 -34.64
CA ARG A 34 -63.11 9.67 -34.25
C ARG A 34 -63.26 9.89 -32.73
N SER A 35 -63.87 11.04 -32.38
CA SER A 35 -64.44 11.48 -31.08
C SER A 35 -63.50 11.55 -29.86
N GLY A 36 -63.43 12.60 -29.05
CA GLY A 36 -64.16 13.86 -28.92
C GLY A 36 -63.43 14.71 -27.85
N ARG A 37 -63.57 16.03 -27.94
CA ARG A 37 -63.00 17.06 -27.06
C ARG A 37 -63.13 16.73 -25.57
N PHE A 38 -62.08 16.99 -24.79
CA PHE A 38 -62.13 17.81 -23.55
C PHE A 38 -60.74 18.38 -23.24
N THR A 39 -60.63 19.70 -23.28
CA THR A 39 -59.48 20.49 -22.87
C THR A 39 -59.63 20.94 -21.41
N LYS A 40 -58.58 20.69 -20.62
CA LYS A 40 -57.81 21.59 -19.74
C LYS A 40 -58.52 22.60 -18.81
N GLN A 41 -57.88 22.74 -17.63
CA GLN A 41 -57.86 23.83 -16.64
C GLN A 41 -58.87 23.76 -15.49
N LEU A 42 -58.38 23.31 -14.33
CA LEU A 42 -58.66 23.90 -13.01
C LEU A 42 -57.40 23.76 -12.16
N GLY A 43 -56.62 24.84 -12.12
CA GLY A 43 -55.66 25.11 -11.06
C GLY A 43 -56.06 26.47 -10.51
N HIS A 44 -56.54 26.51 -9.27
CA HIS A 44 -56.72 27.73 -8.50
C HIS A 44 -56.11 27.49 -7.12
N GLU A 45 -54.99 28.17 -6.88
CA GLU A 45 -54.45 28.49 -5.57
C GLU A 45 -55.51 29.26 -4.76
N PHE A 46 -55.68 28.88 -3.49
CA PHE A 46 -56.27 29.75 -2.48
C PHE A 46 -55.12 30.29 -1.62
N GLU A 47 -54.79 31.56 -1.83
CA GLU A 47 -54.05 32.38 -0.87
C GLU A 47 -54.99 32.68 0.31
N VAL A 48 -54.56 32.40 1.54
CA VAL A 48 -55.28 32.77 2.76
C VAL A 48 -54.53 33.96 3.38
N ASP A 49 -55.20 35.11 3.36
CA ASP A 49 -54.70 36.36 3.94
C ASP A 49 -54.85 36.32 5.47
N GLU A 50 -53.73 36.46 6.19
CA GLU A 50 -53.71 36.58 7.65
C GLU A 50 -54.05 38.02 8.06
N GLY A 51 -55.12 38.17 8.83
CA GLY A 51 -55.20 39.25 9.81
C GLY A 51 -56.58 39.86 9.98
N LEU A 52 -57.29 39.48 11.04
CA LEU A 52 -58.16 40.43 11.73
C LEU A 52 -58.55 39.94 13.14
N HIS A 53 -57.77 40.37 14.13
CA HIS A 53 -58.25 40.50 15.51
C HIS A 53 -59.25 41.66 15.59
N ARG A 54 -60.51 41.40 15.98
CA ARG A 54 -61.36 42.39 16.65
C ARG A 54 -62.31 41.73 17.68
N PRO A 55 -62.69 42.46 18.76
CA PRO A 55 -63.25 41.89 19.97
C PRO A 55 -64.78 41.80 19.97
N LEU A 56 -65.28 40.88 20.78
CA LEU A 56 -66.67 40.63 21.14
C LEU A 56 -67.36 41.86 21.75
N GLY A 57 -68.59 42.15 21.31
CA GLY A 57 -69.55 42.96 22.04
C GLY A 57 -70.57 43.70 21.19
N GLU A 58 -71.71 43.06 20.88
CA GLU A 58 -73.08 43.59 21.06
C GLU A 58 -74.14 42.54 20.66
N PRO A 59 -75.33 42.54 21.29
CA PRO A 59 -76.29 41.44 21.18
C PRO A 59 -77.08 41.51 19.87
N ILE A 60 -77.17 40.38 19.18
CA ILE A 60 -78.01 40.21 18.00
C ILE A 60 -79.43 39.86 18.46
N ASP A 61 -80.39 40.59 17.91
CA ASP A 61 -81.84 40.55 18.14
C ASP A 61 -82.43 39.15 17.88
N GLU A 62 -83.24 38.63 18.81
CA GLU A 62 -83.94 37.34 18.70
C GLU A 62 -85.12 37.43 17.71
N GLY A 63 -84.82 37.45 16.41
CA GLY A 63 -85.79 37.32 15.33
C GLY A 63 -85.99 35.85 14.91
N LEU A 64 -87.21 35.33 15.09
CA LEU A 64 -87.74 34.03 14.63
C LEU A 64 -86.80 33.18 13.75
N VAL A 65 -86.12 32.21 14.36
CA VAL A 65 -85.54 31.08 13.64
C VAL A 65 -86.69 30.13 13.29
N SER A 66 -86.96 29.89 12.00
CA SER A 66 -87.89 28.84 11.58
C SER A 66 -87.33 27.49 12.02
N HIS A 67 -87.89 26.91 13.09
CA HIS A 67 -87.56 25.54 13.47
C HIS A 67 -88.16 24.63 12.39
N GLY A 68 -87.31 23.89 11.67
CA GLY A 68 -87.79 22.95 10.66
C GLY A 68 -88.72 21.89 11.25
N ALA A 69 -89.43 21.12 10.43
CA ALA A 69 -90.24 20.01 10.88
C ALA A 69 -89.51 18.67 10.65
N VAL A 70 -89.57 17.77 11.63
CA VAL A 70 -89.15 16.38 11.43
C VAL A 70 -90.35 15.57 10.95
N SER A 71 -90.37 15.21 9.67
CA SER A 71 -91.45 14.37 9.12
C SER A 71 -91.36 12.94 9.65
N SER A 72 -92.34 12.51 10.47
CA SER A 72 -92.39 11.16 11.07
C SER A 72 -92.43 10.03 10.05
N ASP A 73 -92.93 10.31 8.85
CA ASP A 73 -93.07 9.33 7.76
C ASP A 73 -91.80 9.22 6.89
N SER A 74 -90.85 10.15 7.07
CA SER A 74 -89.55 10.11 6.40
C SER A 74 -88.60 9.09 7.03
N ARG A 75 -87.58 8.65 6.28
CA ARG A 75 -86.53 7.78 6.82
C ARG A 75 -85.75 8.48 7.95
N ILE A 76 -85.44 9.77 7.77
CA ILE A 76 -84.81 10.62 8.78
C ILE A 76 -85.66 10.69 10.05
N GLY A 77 -86.97 10.93 9.95
CA GLY A 77 -87.85 11.02 11.12
C GLY A 77 -87.98 9.70 11.89
N ARG A 78 -87.98 8.55 11.19
CA ARG A 78 -87.92 7.24 11.84
C ARG A 78 -86.60 7.03 12.58
N LYS A 79 -85.46 7.41 11.99
CA LYS A 79 -84.14 7.31 12.63
C LYS A 79 -84.03 8.27 13.83
N TYR A 80 -84.57 9.48 13.72
CA TYR A 80 -84.64 10.47 14.80
C TYR A 80 -85.37 9.89 16.01
N ALA A 81 -86.58 9.36 15.82
CA ALA A 81 -87.34 8.72 16.89
C ALA A 81 -86.61 7.49 17.49
N ALA A 82 -86.01 6.65 16.64
CA ALA A 82 -85.27 5.48 17.08
C ALA A 82 -83.98 5.81 17.86
N SER A 83 -83.41 6.99 17.64
CA SER A 83 -82.13 7.43 18.25
C SER A 83 -82.33 8.36 19.46
N GLY A 84 -83.54 8.40 20.03
CA GLY A 84 -83.87 9.17 21.23
C GLY A 84 -84.50 10.55 20.99
N GLY A 85 -84.76 10.92 19.73
CA GLY A 85 -85.50 12.12 19.35
C GLY A 85 -84.94 13.41 19.93
N GLU A 86 -85.82 14.29 20.38
CA GLU A 86 -85.46 15.63 20.88
C GLU A 86 -84.49 15.59 22.07
N ALA A 87 -84.57 14.54 22.89
CA ALA A 87 -83.68 14.36 24.03
C ALA A 87 -82.21 14.16 23.61
N SER A 88 -81.96 13.51 22.46
CA SER A 88 -80.62 13.26 21.93
C SER A 88 -80.15 14.36 20.95
N PHE A 89 -81.05 14.88 20.11
CA PHE A 89 -80.70 15.76 18.99
C PHE A 89 -81.05 17.23 19.23
N GLY A 90 -81.94 17.55 20.17
CA GLY A 90 -82.52 18.89 20.30
C GLY A 90 -83.47 19.23 19.15
N GLY A 91 -83.77 20.53 19.00
CA GLY A 91 -84.62 21.03 17.94
C GLY A 91 -83.99 20.89 16.53
N PRO A 92 -84.79 20.66 15.48
CA PRO A 92 -84.31 20.75 14.10
C PRO A 92 -83.96 22.20 13.74
N LEU A 93 -82.75 22.41 13.22
CA LEU A 93 -82.27 23.72 12.77
C LEU A 93 -82.80 24.11 11.38
N GLY A 94 -83.46 23.17 10.69
CA GLY A 94 -84.09 23.36 9.39
C GLY A 94 -84.79 22.09 8.92
N ASP A 95 -85.54 22.20 7.82
CA ASP A 95 -86.13 21.04 7.15
C ASP A 95 -85.04 20.14 6.54
N ALA A 96 -85.36 18.87 6.30
CA ALA A 96 -84.45 17.96 5.62
C ALA A 96 -84.10 18.50 4.22
N GLN A 97 -82.80 18.63 3.96
CA GLN A 97 -82.25 19.11 2.70
C GLN A 97 -82.00 17.92 1.78
N SER A 98 -82.72 17.84 0.66
CA SER A 98 -82.47 16.83 -0.37
C SER A 98 -81.26 17.22 -1.22
N THR A 99 -80.41 16.25 -1.52
CA THR A 99 -79.23 16.42 -2.37
C THR A 99 -79.51 15.93 -3.80
N ALA A 100 -78.70 16.40 -4.76
CA ALA A 100 -78.90 16.09 -6.19
C ALA A 100 -78.75 14.61 -6.55
N ASP A 101 -78.03 13.84 -5.73
CA ASP A 101 -77.83 12.40 -5.84
C ASP A 101 -78.96 11.56 -5.19
N GLY A 102 -80.02 12.20 -4.72
CA GLY A 102 -81.21 11.55 -4.16
C GLY A 102 -81.12 11.22 -2.67
N GLY A 103 -80.13 11.78 -1.97
CA GLY A 103 -79.99 11.71 -0.52
C GLY A 103 -80.75 12.81 0.20
N ALA A 104 -80.73 12.75 1.52
CA ALA A 104 -81.19 13.86 2.34
C ALA A 104 -80.39 13.97 3.63
N VAL A 105 -80.21 15.20 4.14
CA VAL A 105 -79.62 15.45 5.45
C VAL A 105 -80.50 16.41 6.25
N GLN A 106 -80.65 16.16 7.55
CA GLN A 106 -81.31 17.09 8.46
C GLN A 106 -80.39 17.39 9.64
N ILE A 107 -80.25 18.68 9.94
CA ILE A 107 -79.35 19.20 10.97
C ILE A 107 -80.17 19.59 12.19
N PHE A 108 -79.69 19.19 13.36
CA PHE A 108 -80.28 19.46 14.65
C PHE A 108 -79.27 20.20 15.54
N GLU A 109 -79.76 20.81 16.62
CA GLU A 109 -78.91 21.52 17.59
C GLU A 109 -77.72 20.67 18.05
N ARG A 110 -77.96 19.39 18.37
CA ARG A 110 -76.99 18.46 18.97
C ARG A 110 -76.70 17.22 18.11
N GLY A 111 -77.08 17.23 16.84
CA GLY A 111 -76.81 16.10 15.95
C GLY A 111 -77.15 16.34 14.48
N VAL A 112 -76.85 15.36 13.66
CA VAL A 112 -77.15 15.35 12.22
C VAL A 112 -77.65 13.96 11.85
N ILE A 113 -78.72 13.89 11.04
CA ILE A 113 -79.23 12.62 10.51
C ILE A 113 -79.16 12.65 8.99
N PHE A 114 -78.57 11.60 8.43
CA PHE A 114 -78.36 11.41 7.01
C PHE A 114 -79.26 10.28 6.51
N ASP A 115 -79.95 10.48 5.39
CA ASP A 115 -80.48 9.41 4.55
C ASP A 115 -79.56 9.29 3.33
N ALA A 116 -78.48 8.52 3.53
CA ALA A 116 -77.38 8.36 2.58
C ALA A 116 -77.78 7.42 1.43
N PRO A 117 -77.75 7.90 0.17
CA PRO A 117 -78.08 7.08 -1.01
C PRO A 117 -77.24 5.81 -1.05
N GLY A 118 -77.91 4.65 -1.13
CA GLY A 118 -77.25 3.35 -1.23
C GLY A 118 -76.66 2.79 0.07
N PHE A 119 -76.51 3.59 1.14
CA PHE A 119 -75.96 3.12 2.43
C PHE A 119 -77.02 2.96 3.53
N GLY A 120 -78.00 3.88 3.60
CA GLY A 120 -79.06 3.83 4.61
C GLY A 120 -79.17 5.12 5.43
N THR A 121 -79.88 5.05 6.56
CA THR A 121 -80.15 6.22 7.39
C THR A 121 -79.37 6.17 8.71
N PHE A 122 -78.46 7.12 8.90
CA PHE A 122 -77.48 7.14 10.01
C PHE A 122 -77.57 8.42 10.81
N ALA A 123 -77.24 8.33 12.10
CA ALA A 123 -77.35 9.47 13.01
C ALA A 123 -76.03 9.73 13.73
N LEU A 124 -75.57 10.98 13.68
CA LEU A 124 -74.39 11.47 14.39
C LEU A 124 -74.83 12.43 15.50
N THR A 125 -74.21 12.30 16.68
CA THR A 125 -74.43 13.20 17.82
C THR A 125 -73.11 13.61 18.44
N GLY A 126 -73.15 14.59 19.36
CA GLY A 126 -71.99 15.01 20.14
C GLY A 126 -70.83 15.54 19.26
N PRO A 127 -69.57 15.34 19.68
CA PRO A 127 -68.41 15.93 19.01
C PRO A 127 -68.29 15.57 17.53
N SER A 128 -68.65 14.34 17.12
CA SER A 128 -68.63 13.94 15.72
C SER A 128 -69.59 14.75 14.87
N SER A 129 -70.78 15.04 15.41
CA SER A 129 -71.78 15.87 14.72
C SER A 129 -71.35 17.34 14.65
N ASP A 130 -70.73 17.85 15.72
CA ASP A 130 -70.22 19.22 15.75
C ASP A 130 -69.06 19.41 14.78
N LYS A 131 -68.15 18.42 14.71
CA LYS A 131 -67.07 18.40 13.73
C LYS A 131 -67.60 18.38 12.29
N TRP A 132 -68.58 17.53 12.00
CA TRP A 132 -69.17 17.46 10.66
C TRP A 132 -69.82 18.79 10.26
N LYS A 133 -70.61 19.40 11.16
CA LYS A 133 -71.22 20.73 10.94
C LYS A 133 -70.15 21.82 10.70
N GLY A 134 -69.04 21.76 11.44
CA GLY A 134 -67.92 22.69 11.35
C GLY A 134 -67.06 22.58 10.08
N LEU A 135 -67.27 21.56 9.23
CA LEU A 135 -66.64 21.48 7.90
C LEU A 135 -67.26 22.47 6.89
N SER A 136 -68.29 23.22 7.31
CA SER A 136 -68.94 24.29 6.52
C SER A 136 -68.63 25.67 7.08
N ASP A 137 -68.63 26.70 6.22
CA ASP A 137 -68.40 28.11 6.56
C ASP A 137 -69.57 28.78 7.31
N GLY A 138 -70.51 27.98 7.83
CA GLY A 138 -71.71 28.45 8.55
C GLY A 138 -72.90 28.82 7.64
N SER A 139 -72.85 28.57 6.33
CA SER A 139 -73.95 28.89 5.39
C SER A 139 -74.89 27.69 5.12
N PRO A 140 -76.22 27.87 4.92
CA PRO A 140 -77.23 26.83 4.68
C PRO A 140 -77.00 25.83 3.53
N ALA A 141 -75.95 25.99 2.72
CA ALA A 141 -75.45 25.01 1.75
C ALA A 141 -74.63 23.85 2.41
N ILE A 142 -74.93 23.57 3.69
CA ILE A 142 -74.14 22.80 4.67
C ILE A 142 -73.87 21.36 4.20
N ALA A 143 -74.82 20.75 3.49
CA ALA A 143 -74.73 19.38 3.02
C ALA A 143 -73.66 19.21 1.94
N ASP A 144 -73.70 20.02 0.88
CA ASP A 144 -72.94 19.75 -0.33
C ASP A 144 -71.44 19.96 -0.16
N LEU A 145 -71.01 20.90 0.69
CA LEU A 145 -69.58 21.14 0.95
C LEU A 145 -68.96 20.04 1.83
N ALA A 146 -69.62 19.70 2.94
CA ALA A 146 -69.15 18.64 3.83
C ALA A 146 -69.24 17.26 3.17
N LEU A 147 -70.35 16.96 2.48
CA LEU A 147 -70.50 15.75 1.66
C LEU A 147 -69.56 15.78 0.45
N GLY A 148 -69.17 16.95 -0.05
CA GLY A 148 -68.15 17.10 -1.08
C GLY A 148 -66.74 16.73 -0.58
N LEU A 149 -66.42 17.04 0.67
CA LEU A 149 -65.13 16.71 1.28
C LEU A 149 -65.04 15.23 1.71
N VAL A 150 -65.94 14.76 2.56
CA VAL A 150 -65.84 13.43 3.20
C VAL A 150 -66.80 12.38 2.64
N GLY A 151 -67.82 12.79 1.87
CA GLY A 151 -68.85 11.91 1.34
C GLY A 151 -69.96 11.58 2.35
N TRP A 152 -70.80 10.62 1.99
CA TRP A 152 -71.85 10.11 2.87
C TRP A 152 -71.32 9.21 3.98
N PRO A 153 -71.95 9.19 5.17
CA PRO A 153 -71.66 8.17 6.16
C PRO A 153 -72.05 6.78 5.63
N VAL A 154 -71.19 5.80 5.87
CA VAL A 154 -71.41 4.40 5.43
C VAL A 154 -71.98 3.51 6.55
N GLY A 155 -72.16 4.06 7.75
CA GLY A 155 -72.65 3.37 8.94
C GLY A 155 -72.95 4.33 10.08
N ASP A 156 -73.62 3.81 11.11
CA ASP A 156 -73.69 4.50 12.40
C ASP A 156 -72.29 4.55 13.04
N PRO A 157 -72.03 5.53 13.93
CA PRO A 157 -70.76 5.60 14.63
C PRO A 157 -70.44 4.32 15.43
N VAL A 158 -69.18 3.92 15.44
CA VAL A 158 -68.68 2.70 16.08
C VAL A 158 -67.80 3.06 17.26
N ALA A 159 -68.08 2.48 18.43
CA ALA A 159 -67.25 2.65 19.62
C ALA A 159 -65.85 2.04 19.42
N CYS A 160 -64.82 2.75 19.87
CA CYS A 160 -63.43 2.29 19.84
C CYS A 160 -62.73 2.61 21.18
N PRO A 161 -61.57 2.00 21.48
CA PRO A 161 -60.82 2.34 22.69
C PRO A 161 -60.53 3.84 22.76
N GLY A 162 -61.07 4.52 23.77
CA GLY A 162 -60.88 5.96 23.99
C GLY A 162 -61.74 6.89 23.14
N GLY A 163 -62.75 6.39 22.41
CA GLY A 163 -63.59 7.23 21.56
C GLY A 163 -64.66 6.51 20.74
N GLU A 164 -65.08 7.16 19.67
CA GLU A 164 -66.07 6.72 18.68
C GLU A 164 -65.62 7.16 17.29
N ALA A 165 -65.82 6.32 16.27
CA ALA A 165 -65.43 6.58 14.90
C ALA A 165 -66.63 6.47 13.96
N THR A 166 -66.83 7.49 13.13
CA THR A 166 -67.79 7.46 12.03
C THR A 166 -67.05 7.36 10.71
N TYR A 167 -67.38 6.33 9.93
CA TYR A 167 -66.82 6.12 8.59
C TYR A 167 -67.68 6.81 7.54
N PHE A 168 -67.01 7.51 6.62
CA PHE A 168 -67.61 8.13 5.44
C PHE A 168 -66.96 7.55 4.17
N GLU A 169 -67.57 7.79 3.01
CA GLU A 169 -67.07 7.29 1.73
C GLU A 169 -65.61 7.68 1.43
N ARG A 170 -65.17 8.87 1.87
CA ARG A 170 -63.84 9.43 1.55
C ARG A 170 -63.03 9.85 2.78
N GLY A 171 -63.45 9.45 3.97
CA GLY A 171 -62.75 9.78 5.21
C GLY A 171 -63.43 9.20 6.44
N MET A 172 -63.00 9.66 7.61
CA MET A 172 -63.64 9.33 8.88
C MET A 172 -63.56 10.50 9.85
N ILE A 173 -64.57 10.62 10.71
CA ILE A 173 -64.54 11.53 11.85
C ILE A 173 -64.38 10.68 13.11
N VAL A 174 -63.37 10.99 13.92
CA VAL A 174 -63.09 10.28 15.17
C VAL A 174 -63.28 11.22 16.34
N ALA A 175 -64.25 10.94 17.21
CA ALA A 175 -64.46 11.63 18.47
C ALA A 175 -63.74 10.90 19.60
N ARG A 176 -62.90 11.62 20.34
CA ARG A 176 -62.25 11.13 21.56
C ARG A 176 -63.20 11.26 22.74
N SER A 177 -63.05 10.40 23.75
CA SER A 177 -63.82 10.51 25.01
C SER A 177 -63.58 11.82 25.76
N ALA A 178 -62.49 12.52 25.47
CA ALA A 178 -62.20 13.86 25.98
C ALA A 178 -63.04 14.98 25.32
N GLY A 179 -63.90 14.66 24.35
CA GLY A 179 -64.81 15.60 23.70
C GLY A 179 -64.26 16.26 22.42
N GLN A 180 -63.02 15.99 22.02
CA GLN A 180 -62.43 16.47 20.77
C GLN A 180 -62.80 15.52 19.62
N ALA A 181 -63.01 16.06 18.41
CA ALA A 181 -63.23 15.25 17.22
C ALA A 181 -62.37 15.72 16.05
N PHE A 182 -61.77 14.77 15.33
CA PHE A 182 -60.82 15.02 14.26
C PHE A 182 -61.29 14.40 12.95
N LEU A 183 -61.05 15.10 11.84
CA LEU A 183 -61.25 14.55 10.49
C LEU A 183 -59.96 13.88 10.01
N VAL A 184 -60.05 12.63 9.56
CA VAL A 184 -58.98 11.97 8.80
C VAL A 184 -59.51 11.69 7.39
N SER A 185 -58.85 12.27 6.39
CA SER A 185 -59.30 12.20 4.99
C SER A 185 -58.13 11.97 4.01
N GLY A 186 -58.45 11.86 2.72
CA GLY A 186 -57.45 11.83 1.66
C GLY A 186 -56.49 10.64 1.74
N ARG A 187 -55.23 10.86 1.37
CA ARG A 187 -54.19 9.82 1.29
C ARG A 187 -53.77 9.31 2.67
N ILE A 188 -53.77 10.18 3.67
CA ILE A 188 -53.50 9.81 5.06
C ILE A 188 -54.58 8.87 5.60
N TYR A 189 -55.86 9.12 5.30
CA TYR A 189 -56.95 8.19 5.66
C TYR A 189 -56.77 6.80 5.05
N LEU A 190 -56.38 6.72 3.77
CA LEU A 190 -56.16 5.43 3.12
C LEU A 190 -55.04 4.64 3.81
N ARG A 191 -53.91 5.28 4.13
CA ARG A 191 -52.83 4.64 4.88
C ARG A 191 -53.26 4.25 6.30
N TYR A 192 -53.96 5.14 7.02
CA TYR A 192 -54.46 4.87 8.36
C TYR A 192 -55.39 3.63 8.38
N ARG A 193 -56.26 3.49 7.37
CA ARG A 193 -57.10 2.30 7.19
C ARG A 193 -56.30 1.04 6.92
N MET A 194 -55.23 1.12 6.13
CA MET A 194 -54.33 -0.03 5.88
C MET A 194 -53.58 -0.47 7.15
N LEU A 195 -53.34 0.45 8.08
CA LEU A 195 -52.72 0.17 9.38
C LEU A 195 -53.72 -0.28 10.46
N GLY A 196 -54.97 -0.54 10.08
CA GLY A 196 -56.02 -1.04 10.97
C GLY A 196 -56.85 0.05 11.67
N ASP A 197 -56.72 1.32 11.27
CA ASP A 197 -57.45 2.49 11.78
C ASP A 197 -57.50 2.63 13.32
N VAL A 198 -58.64 3.05 13.88
CA VAL A 198 -58.89 3.22 15.32
C VAL A 198 -58.76 1.90 16.09
N HIS A 199 -58.68 0.77 15.39
CA HIS A 199 -58.42 -0.55 15.95
C HIS A 199 -56.96 -1.01 15.81
N GLY A 200 -56.13 -0.25 15.09
CA GLY A 200 -54.76 -0.58 14.73
C GLY A 200 -53.72 0.03 15.67
N LEU A 201 -52.45 -0.09 15.27
CA LEU A 201 -51.31 0.38 16.06
C LEU A 201 -51.33 1.90 16.28
N ALA A 202 -51.85 2.67 15.34
CA ALA A 202 -51.79 4.12 15.38
C ALA A 202 -52.54 4.75 16.56
N GLY A 203 -53.64 4.13 17.00
CA GLY A 203 -54.56 4.74 17.97
C GLY A 203 -55.38 5.86 17.34
N LEU A 204 -55.98 6.72 18.17
CA LEU A 204 -56.86 7.80 17.71
C LEU A 204 -56.06 9.03 17.23
N PRO A 205 -56.57 9.80 16.26
CA PRO A 205 -55.94 11.05 15.84
C PRO A 205 -55.90 12.07 16.99
N THR A 206 -54.84 12.88 17.02
CA THR A 206 -54.62 13.95 18.00
C THR A 206 -54.57 15.34 17.37
N THR A 207 -54.48 15.42 16.04
CA THR A 207 -54.47 16.66 15.26
C THR A 207 -55.39 16.53 14.06
N GLU A 208 -55.76 17.66 13.46
CA GLU A 208 -56.22 17.68 12.08
C GLU A 208 -55.07 17.34 11.11
N GLU A 209 -55.39 17.25 9.82
CA GLU A 209 -54.37 17.23 8.77
C GLU A 209 -53.68 18.59 8.63
N GLU A 210 -52.46 18.68 9.13
CA GLU A 210 -51.64 19.90 9.12
C GLU A 210 -50.81 19.99 7.84
N ALA A 211 -50.53 21.21 7.39
CA ALA A 211 -49.56 21.44 6.33
C ALA A 211 -48.13 21.30 6.86
N VAL A 212 -47.27 20.64 6.09
CA VAL A 212 -45.82 20.64 6.27
C VAL A 212 -45.16 21.08 4.97
N ALA A 213 -43.86 21.40 4.99
CA ALA A 213 -43.13 21.73 3.77
C ALA A 213 -43.34 20.61 2.73
N GLU A 214 -43.88 20.95 1.56
CA GLU A 214 -44.13 20.05 0.42
C GLU A 214 -45.09 18.86 0.69
N GLY A 215 -45.82 18.86 1.79
CA GLY A 215 -46.72 17.75 2.13
C GLY A 215 -47.72 18.04 3.24
N ARG A 216 -48.29 16.97 3.79
CA ARG A 216 -49.29 17.00 4.87
C ARG A 216 -48.94 15.98 5.93
N ARG A 217 -49.38 16.23 7.17
CA ARG A 217 -49.25 15.25 8.27
C ARG A 217 -50.52 15.17 9.11
N SER A 218 -50.71 14.02 9.74
CA SER A 218 -51.63 13.88 10.88
C SER A 218 -50.95 13.08 11.98
N ARG A 219 -51.15 13.50 13.23
CA ARG A 219 -50.62 12.83 14.42
C ARG A 219 -51.67 11.94 15.05
N PHE A 220 -51.22 10.81 15.56
CA PHE A 220 -52.02 9.83 16.28
C PHE A 220 -51.33 9.48 17.59
N ASP A 221 -52.03 8.76 18.47
CA ASP A 221 -51.54 8.42 19.80
C ASP A 221 -50.13 7.79 19.79
N ASN A 222 -49.87 6.88 18.85
CA ASN A 222 -48.64 6.08 18.83
C ASN A 222 -47.72 6.36 17.64
N LEU A 223 -48.21 7.05 16.60
CA LEU A 223 -47.45 7.33 15.38
C LEU A 223 -47.94 8.57 14.66
N ASP A 224 -47.15 9.04 13.70
CA ASP A 224 -47.54 10.12 12.79
C ASP A 224 -47.59 9.56 11.36
N ILE A 225 -48.53 10.03 10.54
CA ILE A 225 -48.61 9.70 9.11
C ILE A 225 -48.31 10.95 8.31
N TYR A 226 -47.29 10.88 7.47
CA TYR A 226 -46.88 11.95 6.56
C TYR A 226 -47.23 11.56 5.13
N TRP A 227 -47.69 12.53 4.34
CA TRP A 227 -47.97 12.37 2.92
C TRP A 227 -47.28 13.47 2.11
N SER A 228 -46.71 13.09 0.97
CA SER A 228 -46.28 14.02 -0.07
C SER A 228 -46.69 13.49 -1.46
N PRO A 229 -46.75 14.35 -2.49
CA PRO A 229 -46.98 13.90 -3.86
C PRO A 229 -45.90 12.94 -4.39
N SER A 230 -44.67 13.02 -3.89
CA SER A 230 -43.52 12.21 -4.35
C SER A 230 -43.37 10.88 -3.61
N SER A 231 -43.78 10.81 -2.33
CA SER A 231 -43.59 9.62 -1.49
C SER A 231 -44.87 8.84 -1.17
N ASP A 232 -46.06 9.40 -1.41
CA ASP A 232 -47.33 8.91 -0.85
C ASP A 232 -47.33 8.89 0.70
N ALA A 233 -48.38 8.35 1.31
CA ALA A 233 -48.60 8.38 2.75
C ALA A 233 -47.85 7.25 3.48
N HIS A 234 -47.09 7.58 4.51
CA HIS A 234 -46.27 6.64 5.30
C HIS A 234 -46.25 6.98 6.78
N ALA A 235 -46.22 5.94 7.62
CA ALA A 235 -46.16 6.08 9.07
C ALA A 235 -44.72 6.13 9.60
N VAL A 236 -44.49 6.95 10.62
CA VAL A 236 -43.26 7.01 11.42
C VAL A 236 -43.61 6.88 12.91
N LEU A 237 -42.87 6.07 13.67
CA LEU A 237 -43.20 5.80 15.07
C LEU A 237 -41.98 5.59 15.98
N GLY A 238 -42.24 5.50 17.28
CA GLY A 238 -41.24 5.11 18.29
C GLY A 238 -39.95 5.94 18.26
N ALA A 239 -38.82 5.24 18.46
CA ALA A 239 -37.49 5.85 18.50
C ALA A 239 -37.04 6.39 17.13
N ILE A 240 -37.47 5.77 16.04
CA ILE A 240 -37.19 6.25 14.67
C ILE A 240 -37.86 7.60 14.46
N ARG A 241 -39.14 7.77 14.83
CA ARG A 241 -39.83 9.07 14.77
C ARG A 241 -39.08 10.13 15.57
N GLY A 242 -38.66 9.80 16.79
CA GLY A 242 -37.91 10.74 17.64
C GLY A 242 -36.64 11.24 16.95
N HIS A 243 -35.79 10.34 16.47
CA HIS A 243 -34.55 10.70 15.78
C HIS A 243 -34.80 11.44 14.45
N TRP A 244 -35.80 11.00 13.67
CA TRP A 244 -36.18 11.67 12.43
C TRP A 244 -36.66 13.10 12.66
N GLU A 245 -37.44 13.35 13.71
CA GLU A 245 -37.87 14.70 14.09
C GLU A 245 -36.69 15.57 14.58
N GLU A 246 -35.73 14.99 15.32
CA GLU A 246 -34.50 15.68 15.73
C GLU A 246 -33.65 16.12 14.53
N LEU A 247 -33.63 15.32 13.47
CA LEU A 247 -32.97 15.64 12.19
C LEU A 247 -33.75 16.65 11.32
N GLY A 248 -34.88 17.19 11.82
CA GLY A 248 -35.71 18.20 11.12
C GLY A 248 -36.91 17.63 10.37
N GLY A 249 -37.18 16.32 10.48
CA GLY A 249 -38.31 15.65 9.87
C GLY A 249 -38.34 15.82 8.34
N PRO A 250 -39.50 16.15 7.73
CA PRO A 250 -39.64 16.17 6.27
C PRO A 250 -38.86 17.32 5.61
N GLY A 251 -38.52 18.39 6.34
CA GLY A 251 -37.67 19.48 5.85
C GLY A 251 -36.18 19.30 6.22
N GLY A 252 -35.84 18.20 6.89
CA GLY A 252 -34.51 17.88 7.36
C GLY A 252 -33.71 17.01 6.41
N GLY A 253 -32.54 16.55 6.87
CA GLY A 253 -31.61 15.72 6.08
C GLY A 253 -32.24 14.45 5.49
N PRO A 254 -32.99 13.63 6.26
CA PRO A 254 -33.59 12.41 5.73
C PRO A 254 -34.72 12.63 4.71
N GLY A 255 -35.41 13.77 4.77
CA GLY A 255 -36.60 14.07 3.98
C GLY A 255 -37.84 13.22 4.34
N PHE A 256 -38.75 13.06 3.38
CA PHE A 256 -40.02 12.35 3.61
C PHE A 256 -39.83 10.83 3.73
N PRO A 257 -40.64 10.14 4.56
CA PRO A 257 -40.68 8.68 4.56
C PRO A 257 -41.24 8.14 3.24
N ILE A 258 -40.58 7.11 2.68
CA ILE A 258 -40.98 6.40 1.44
C ILE A 258 -41.37 4.93 1.71
N SER A 259 -41.29 4.50 2.97
CA SER A 259 -41.81 3.23 3.46
C SER A 259 -42.47 3.43 4.82
N ASP A 260 -43.30 2.49 5.27
CA ASP A 260 -43.52 2.34 6.71
C ASP A 260 -42.29 1.66 7.34
N GLU A 261 -42.25 1.55 8.66
CA GLU A 261 -41.16 0.85 9.34
C GLU A 261 -41.14 -0.64 8.98
N LEU A 262 -40.02 -1.10 8.45
CA LEU A 262 -39.80 -2.48 8.02
C LEU A 262 -38.97 -3.24 9.05
N PRO A 263 -39.30 -4.52 9.34
CA PRO A 263 -38.47 -5.34 10.22
C PRO A 263 -37.14 -5.70 9.53
N VAL A 264 -36.04 -5.55 10.25
CA VAL A 264 -34.73 -6.11 9.89
C VAL A 264 -34.64 -7.49 10.51
N THR A 265 -34.45 -8.52 9.67
CA THR A 265 -34.46 -9.91 10.12
C THR A 265 -33.15 -10.62 9.83
N LYS A 266 -32.72 -11.46 10.78
CA LYS A 266 -31.61 -12.41 10.62
C LYS A 266 -32.11 -13.78 11.04
N GLU A 267 -31.99 -14.77 10.15
CA GLU A 267 -32.48 -16.14 10.40
C GLU A 267 -33.96 -16.18 10.85
N ALA A 268 -34.82 -15.39 10.17
CA ALA A 268 -36.24 -15.20 10.46
C ALA A 268 -36.58 -14.57 11.84
N ARG A 269 -35.59 -14.11 12.59
CA ARG A 269 -35.78 -13.32 13.82
C ARG A 269 -35.66 -11.83 13.54
N GLU A 270 -36.60 -11.03 14.01
CA GLU A 270 -36.48 -9.56 14.02
C GLU A 270 -35.36 -9.14 15.00
N ILE A 271 -34.37 -8.41 14.47
CA ILE A 271 -33.23 -7.90 15.23
C ILE A 271 -33.22 -6.37 15.34
N GLY A 272 -34.07 -5.71 14.55
CA GLY A 272 -34.25 -4.26 14.55
C GLY A 272 -35.27 -3.84 13.50
N ARG A 273 -35.35 -2.53 13.23
CA ARG A 273 -36.27 -1.93 12.26
C ARG A 273 -35.56 -0.89 11.41
N VAL A 274 -36.13 -0.59 10.25
CA VAL A 274 -35.64 0.46 9.35
C VAL A 274 -36.80 1.25 8.78
N GLN A 275 -36.66 2.57 8.76
CA GLN A 275 -37.50 3.47 8.01
C GLN A 275 -36.74 3.98 6.79
N ARG A 276 -37.30 3.82 5.58
CA ARG A 276 -36.72 4.39 4.37
C ARG A 276 -37.26 5.80 4.18
N CYS A 277 -36.36 6.73 3.87
CA CYS A 277 -36.67 8.12 3.59
C CYS A 277 -36.16 8.48 2.19
N THR A 278 -36.53 9.66 1.67
CA THR A 278 -36.09 10.11 0.34
C THR A 278 -34.56 10.18 0.24
N ASP A 279 -33.90 10.59 1.33
CA ASP A 279 -32.46 10.83 1.37
C ASP A 279 -31.78 9.94 2.43
N GLY A 280 -32.04 8.63 2.36
CA GLY A 280 -31.37 7.62 3.17
C GLY A 280 -32.32 6.77 3.99
N ALA A 281 -31.85 6.26 5.12
CA ALA A 281 -32.63 5.36 5.96
C ALA A 281 -32.24 5.48 7.43
N ILE A 282 -33.23 5.38 8.31
CA ILE A 282 -33.03 5.38 9.76
C ILE A 282 -33.18 3.95 10.27
N TYR A 283 -32.10 3.40 10.83
CA TYR A 283 -32.08 2.06 11.40
C TYR A 283 -32.18 2.14 12.90
N TRP A 284 -32.92 1.21 13.48
CA TRP A 284 -33.06 1.08 14.92
C TRP A 284 -32.80 -0.35 15.39
N SER A 285 -32.08 -0.49 16.51
CA SER A 285 -32.01 -1.72 17.29
C SER A 285 -32.12 -1.43 18.78
N GLY A 286 -32.48 -2.46 19.56
CA GLY A 286 -32.53 -2.34 21.03
C GLY A 286 -31.20 -1.89 21.66
N PRO A 287 -30.05 -2.47 21.27
CA PRO A 287 -28.74 -2.05 21.78
C PRO A 287 -28.24 -0.69 21.28
N THR A 288 -28.52 -0.33 20.02
CA THR A 288 -27.89 0.84 19.38
C THR A 288 -28.73 2.10 19.41
N GLY A 289 -30.07 2.01 19.49
CA GLY A 289 -30.94 3.16 19.25
C GLY A 289 -31.17 3.41 17.76
N ALA A 290 -31.71 4.59 17.41
CA ALA A 290 -32.06 4.97 16.03
C ALA A 290 -30.99 5.89 15.42
N TRP A 291 -30.52 5.60 14.20
CA TRP A 291 -29.47 6.35 13.52
C TRP A 291 -29.71 6.42 12.01
N TRP A 292 -29.42 7.57 11.42
CA TRP A 292 -29.57 7.85 9.99
C TRP A 292 -28.27 7.54 9.23
N VAL A 293 -28.41 6.71 8.20
CA VAL A 293 -27.32 6.39 7.26
C VAL A 293 -27.80 6.75 5.86
N HIS A 294 -26.98 7.44 5.08
CA HIS A 294 -27.38 7.97 3.77
C HIS A 294 -26.24 7.89 2.72
N GLY A 295 -26.56 8.32 1.49
CA GLY A 295 -25.60 8.48 0.41
C GLY A 295 -24.78 7.23 0.07
N ASP A 296 -23.51 7.45 -0.27
CA ASP A 296 -22.58 6.39 -0.65
C ASP A 296 -22.27 5.44 0.52
N ILE A 297 -22.27 5.92 1.77
CA ILE A 297 -22.06 5.10 2.96
C ILE A 297 -23.18 4.07 3.10
N LEU A 298 -24.45 4.50 3.03
CA LEU A 298 -25.60 3.59 3.07
C LEU A 298 -25.50 2.53 1.96
N LYS A 299 -25.22 3.00 0.74
CA LYS A 299 -25.11 2.11 -0.43
C LYS A 299 -24.01 1.07 -0.23
N SER A 300 -22.83 1.47 0.23
CA SER A 300 -21.69 0.57 0.46
C SER A 300 -21.95 -0.40 1.60
N TRP A 301 -22.48 0.10 2.73
CA TRP A 301 -22.83 -0.74 3.88
C TRP A 301 -23.84 -1.84 3.52
N GLU A 302 -24.93 -1.50 2.84
CA GLU A 302 -25.96 -2.47 2.48
C GLU A 302 -25.53 -3.43 1.36
N GLN A 303 -24.90 -2.91 0.31
CA GLN A 303 -24.61 -3.69 -0.90
C GLN A 303 -23.30 -4.47 -0.81
N THR A 304 -22.27 -3.88 -0.18
CA THR A 304 -20.92 -4.47 -0.12
C THR A 304 -20.71 -5.22 1.19
N TYR A 305 -21.18 -4.68 2.32
CA TYR A 305 -20.86 -5.20 3.65
C TYR A 305 -22.01 -5.93 4.35
N GLY A 306 -23.16 -6.11 3.68
CA GLY A 306 -24.28 -6.93 4.16
C GLY A 306 -25.22 -6.24 5.15
N GLY A 307 -25.13 -4.91 5.29
CA GLY A 307 -26.00 -4.09 6.13
C GLY A 307 -26.01 -4.53 7.61
N PRO A 308 -27.15 -4.42 8.31
CA PRO A 308 -27.26 -4.78 9.74
C PRO A 308 -26.95 -6.26 10.05
N THR A 309 -26.98 -7.13 9.04
CA THR A 309 -26.73 -8.57 9.22
C THR A 309 -25.29 -8.99 8.95
N GLY A 310 -24.51 -8.09 8.34
CA GLY A 310 -23.13 -8.31 7.91
C GLY A 310 -22.09 -8.02 8.97
N GLN A 311 -20.86 -7.72 8.55
CA GLN A 311 -19.68 -7.62 9.43
C GLN A 311 -19.76 -6.46 10.42
N LEU A 312 -20.34 -5.33 10.00
CA LEU A 312 -20.37 -4.10 10.80
C LEU A 312 -21.49 -4.05 11.85
N GLY A 313 -22.60 -4.77 11.64
CA GLY A 313 -23.79 -4.67 12.49
C GLY A 313 -24.59 -3.39 12.27
N PHE A 314 -25.42 -3.01 13.25
CA PHE A 314 -26.24 -1.78 13.21
C PHE A 314 -25.38 -0.51 13.35
N PRO A 315 -25.84 0.64 12.80
CA PRO A 315 -25.22 1.92 13.05
C PRO A 315 -25.37 2.32 14.53
N ILE A 316 -24.39 3.07 15.03
CA ILE A 316 -24.36 3.66 16.37
C ILE A 316 -24.14 5.19 16.35
N SER A 317 -24.03 5.79 15.15
CA SER A 317 -23.95 7.23 14.93
C SER A 317 -24.62 7.61 13.61
N ASP A 318 -25.00 8.88 13.48
CA ASP A 318 -25.22 9.50 12.18
C ASP A 318 -23.89 9.74 11.43
N GLU A 319 -23.96 10.25 10.20
CA GLU A 319 -22.77 10.59 9.41
C GLU A 319 -22.02 11.82 9.95
N GLY A 320 -20.87 11.58 10.58
CA GLY A 320 -19.96 12.61 11.09
C GLY A 320 -18.97 13.10 10.04
N ALA A 321 -18.35 14.25 10.32
CA ALA A 321 -17.20 14.74 9.57
C ALA A 321 -15.92 14.45 10.36
N SER A 322 -14.87 14.03 9.66
CA SER A 322 -13.52 14.00 10.20
C SER A 322 -13.10 15.40 10.73
N PRO A 323 -12.18 15.52 11.70
CA PRO A 323 -11.79 16.83 12.25
C PRO A 323 -11.27 17.83 11.21
N SER A 324 -10.62 17.36 10.15
CA SER A 324 -10.20 18.22 9.02
C SER A 324 -11.35 18.58 8.06
N GLY A 325 -12.44 17.82 8.08
CA GLY A 325 -13.54 17.89 7.12
C GLY A 325 -13.24 17.27 5.76
N ALA A 326 -12.05 16.67 5.57
CA ALA A 326 -11.63 16.09 4.29
C ALA A 326 -12.34 14.75 3.98
N ALA A 327 -12.86 14.08 5.00
CA ALA A 327 -13.67 12.88 4.87
C ALA A 327 -14.89 12.86 5.82
N ARG A 328 -15.83 11.95 5.55
CA ARG A 328 -16.98 11.67 6.43
C ARG A 328 -17.00 10.20 6.85
N TYR A 329 -17.76 9.88 7.90
CA TYR A 329 -17.83 8.53 8.43
C TYR A 329 -19.16 8.23 9.10
N SER A 330 -19.50 6.95 9.22
CA SER A 330 -20.55 6.47 10.13
C SER A 330 -20.02 5.32 10.96
N ASP A 331 -20.31 5.36 12.27
CA ASP A 331 -19.95 4.29 13.19
C ASP A 331 -21.01 3.20 13.24
N PHE A 332 -20.54 1.96 13.34
CA PHE A 332 -21.34 0.75 13.46
C PHE A 332 -20.89 -0.09 14.66
N GLU A 333 -21.68 -1.07 15.09
CA GLU A 333 -21.37 -1.91 16.25
C GLU A 333 -19.94 -2.48 16.23
N GLN A 334 -19.44 -2.90 15.07
CA GLN A 334 -18.14 -3.58 14.93
C GLN A 334 -17.09 -2.79 14.17
N GLY A 335 -17.32 -1.52 13.83
CA GLY A 335 -16.32 -0.71 13.13
C GLY A 335 -16.88 0.58 12.59
N VAL A 336 -16.21 1.14 11.59
CA VAL A 336 -16.55 2.41 10.95
C VAL A 336 -16.46 2.27 9.43
N LEU A 337 -17.34 2.97 8.72
CA LEU A 337 -17.15 3.23 7.28
C LEU A 337 -16.59 4.63 7.11
N TYR A 338 -15.42 4.71 6.50
CA TYR A 338 -14.75 5.95 6.12
C TYR A 338 -15.05 6.29 4.66
N TRP A 339 -15.42 7.54 4.37
CA TRP A 339 -15.74 8.04 3.03
C TRP A 339 -14.91 9.28 2.69
N PRO A 340 -13.92 9.17 1.78
CA PRO A 340 -13.06 10.27 1.34
C PRO A 340 -13.68 11.11 0.19
N GLY A 341 -15.01 11.07 0.02
CA GLY A 341 -15.69 11.81 -1.05
C GLY A 341 -15.96 11.04 -2.34
N SER A 342 -15.70 9.73 -2.40
CA SER A 342 -16.13 8.86 -3.50
C SER A 342 -16.53 7.47 -3.03
N PHE A 343 -17.52 6.87 -3.69
CA PHE A 343 -17.98 5.51 -3.42
C PHE A 343 -16.84 4.48 -3.45
N GLU A 344 -15.95 4.56 -4.45
CA GLU A 344 -14.78 3.67 -4.56
C GLU A 344 -13.68 3.98 -3.54
N GLY A 345 -13.76 5.15 -2.90
CA GLY A 345 -12.91 5.51 -1.78
C GLY A 345 -13.37 4.93 -0.44
N ILE A 346 -14.56 4.32 -0.35
CA ILE A 346 -15.08 3.83 0.93
C ILE A 346 -14.22 2.68 1.46
N ARG A 347 -13.91 2.74 2.75
CA ARG A 347 -13.20 1.68 3.48
C ARG A 347 -13.96 1.28 4.74
N LEU A 348 -14.04 -0.03 4.96
CA LEU A 348 -14.43 -0.61 6.24
C LEU A 348 -13.20 -0.72 7.12
N ILE A 349 -13.32 -0.25 8.36
CA ILE A 349 -12.26 -0.35 9.36
C ILE A 349 -12.89 -0.86 10.65
N ASP A 350 -12.61 -2.11 11.02
CA ASP A 350 -13.08 -2.72 12.27
C ASP A 350 -12.02 -2.70 13.37
N ALA A 351 -10.74 -2.76 12.99
CA ALA A 351 -9.61 -2.75 13.88
C ALA A 351 -8.43 -1.93 13.33
N LEU A 352 -7.54 -1.52 14.23
CA LEU A 352 -6.23 -0.96 13.91
C LEU A 352 -5.14 -1.88 14.43
N GLU A 353 -4.12 -2.11 13.64
CA GLU A 353 -2.94 -2.88 14.03
C GLU A 353 -1.76 -1.93 14.25
N VAL A 354 -1.09 -2.06 15.40
CA VAL A 354 0.19 -1.40 15.63
C VAL A 354 1.27 -2.36 15.19
N PHE A 355 1.93 -2.06 14.06
CA PHE A 355 2.97 -2.90 13.50
C PHE A 355 4.31 -2.16 13.62
N VAL A 356 5.27 -2.79 14.28
CA VAL A 356 6.61 -2.23 14.49
C VAL A 356 7.56 -2.91 13.52
N HIS A 357 8.27 -2.10 12.74
CA HIS A 357 9.33 -2.55 11.85
C HIS A 357 10.62 -2.74 12.64
N ARG A 358 11.08 -1.69 13.32
CA ARG A 358 12.42 -1.65 13.92
C ARG A 358 12.51 -0.62 15.03
N PHE A 359 13.38 -0.88 16.00
CA PHE A 359 13.84 0.08 16.99
C PHE A 359 15.33 0.36 16.79
N ASP A 360 15.73 1.62 16.87
CA ASP A 360 17.14 2.01 16.84
C ASP A 360 17.53 2.85 18.05
N ALA A 361 18.76 2.67 18.52
CA ALA A 361 19.39 3.36 19.62
C ALA A 361 20.84 3.76 19.26
N ARG A 362 21.30 4.91 19.76
CA ARG A 362 22.67 5.42 19.57
C ARG A 362 23.21 6.01 20.88
N GLY A 363 24.40 5.62 21.31
CA GLY A 363 25.01 6.08 22.56
C GLY A 363 26.33 5.37 22.84
N GLU A 364 27.20 5.96 23.68
CA GLU A 364 28.49 5.37 24.08
C GLU A 364 28.45 4.90 25.54
N ASP A 365 28.07 3.66 25.80
CA ASP A 365 28.25 3.04 27.14
C ASP A 365 29.41 2.04 27.21
N ASN A 366 30.24 1.92 26.16
CA ASN A 366 31.56 1.34 26.35
C ASN A 366 32.62 1.75 25.31
N PRO A 367 33.73 2.41 25.71
CA PRO A 367 34.89 2.63 24.84
C PRO A 367 35.75 1.36 24.64
N VAL A 368 35.29 0.19 25.09
CA VAL A 368 36.02 -1.09 24.99
C VAL A 368 35.27 -2.07 24.08
N PRO A 369 35.85 -2.52 22.95
CA PRO A 369 35.17 -3.41 22.02
C PRO A 369 35.17 -4.85 22.56
N VAL A 370 34.06 -5.30 23.12
CA VAL A 370 33.81 -6.71 23.41
C VAL A 370 33.27 -7.37 22.14
N VAL A 371 33.99 -8.37 21.63
CA VAL A 371 33.49 -9.17 20.51
C VAL A 371 32.35 -10.07 21.00
N GLY A 372 31.13 -9.70 20.66
CA GLY A 372 29.90 -10.46 20.94
C GLY A 372 28.98 -9.88 22.01
N GLY A 373 29.17 -8.62 22.42
CA GLY A 373 28.25 -7.87 23.30
C GLY A 373 27.87 -6.52 22.67
N THR A 374 26.62 -6.13 22.84
CA THR A 374 25.91 -5.01 22.22
C THR A 374 26.42 -3.64 22.70
N PRO A 375 26.53 -2.60 21.83
CA PRO A 375 26.83 -1.23 22.25
C PRO A 375 25.70 -0.50 23.01
N GLN A 376 24.54 -1.13 23.20
CA GLN A 376 23.37 -0.64 23.94
C GLN A 376 22.56 -1.86 24.40
N ASP A 377 22.11 -1.92 25.65
CA ASP A 377 21.19 -2.94 26.16
C ASP A 377 19.76 -2.39 26.11
N LEU A 378 19.24 -2.24 24.88
CA LEU A 378 17.99 -1.55 24.62
C LEU A 378 16.78 -2.34 25.12
N TYR A 379 15.90 -1.68 25.85
CA TYR A 379 14.52 -2.15 25.98
C TYR A 379 13.54 -0.99 25.80
N VAL A 380 12.33 -1.34 25.36
CA VAL A 380 11.30 -0.38 25.02
C VAL A 380 10.07 -0.61 25.87
N ASN A 381 9.68 0.40 26.64
CA ASN A 381 8.37 0.41 27.29
C ASN A 381 7.34 0.93 26.28
N VAL A 382 6.30 0.14 26.06
CA VAL A 382 5.23 0.42 25.11
C VAL A 382 3.95 0.76 25.87
N LEU A 383 3.34 1.89 25.54
CA LEU A 383 2.01 2.27 26.01
C LEU A 383 1.12 2.59 24.81
N ILE A 384 0.01 1.86 24.68
CA ILE A 384 -1.00 2.07 23.65
C ILE A 384 -2.30 2.40 24.34
N THR A 385 -2.91 3.52 23.98
CA THR A 385 -4.19 3.96 24.54
C THR A 385 -5.15 4.41 23.45
N ALA A 386 -6.44 4.25 23.70
CA ALA A 386 -7.48 4.85 22.88
C ALA A 386 -8.54 5.57 23.71
N SER A 387 -9.13 6.63 23.16
CA SER A 387 -10.24 7.37 23.82
C SER A 387 -11.47 6.51 24.11
N THR A 388 -11.62 5.38 23.41
CA THR A 388 -12.67 4.37 23.66
C THR A 388 -12.41 3.47 24.87
N GLY A 389 -11.32 3.72 25.62
CA GLY A 389 -10.96 3.00 26.84
C GLY A 389 -9.93 1.88 26.64
N HIS A 390 -9.43 1.65 25.42
CA HIS A 390 -8.34 0.71 25.20
C HIS A 390 -7.07 1.19 25.93
N ARG A 391 -6.40 0.30 26.67
CA ARG A 391 -5.10 0.54 27.28
C ARG A 391 -4.29 -0.75 27.32
N GLN A 392 -3.11 -0.73 26.72
CA GLN A 392 -2.15 -1.82 26.74
C GLN A 392 -0.77 -1.26 27.10
N GLU A 393 -0.09 -1.89 28.05
CA GLU A 393 1.21 -1.45 28.56
C GLU A 393 2.11 -2.66 28.80
N PHE A 394 3.29 -2.68 28.18
CA PHE A 394 4.22 -3.81 28.25
C PHE A 394 5.65 -3.41 27.84
N ARG A 395 6.62 -4.29 28.14
CA ARG A 395 8.03 -4.13 27.79
C ARG A 395 8.40 -4.99 26.57
N MET A 396 9.24 -4.47 25.69
CA MET A 396 9.85 -5.19 24.56
C MET A 396 11.39 -5.16 24.67
N PRO A 397 12.07 -6.31 24.63
CA PRO A 397 11.50 -7.65 24.72
C PRO A 397 10.90 -7.86 26.13
N SER A 398 10.07 -8.89 26.31
CA SER A 398 9.48 -9.16 27.64
C SER A 398 10.51 -9.55 28.71
N SER A 399 11.72 -9.95 28.29
CA SER A 399 12.89 -10.26 29.13
C SER A 399 14.17 -10.14 28.31
N GLY A 400 15.28 -9.77 28.96
CA GLY A 400 16.55 -9.48 28.26
C GLY A 400 16.48 -8.15 27.52
N ASP A 401 17.46 -7.91 26.65
CA ASP A 401 17.63 -6.61 25.99
C ASP A 401 17.93 -6.82 24.52
N TYR A 402 17.56 -5.83 23.73
CA TYR A 402 17.80 -5.72 22.30
C TYR A 402 19.17 -5.11 22.03
N GLY A 403 19.67 -5.33 20.82
CA GLY A 403 20.79 -4.53 20.30
C GLY A 403 20.38 -3.09 19.96
N PRO A 404 21.35 -2.27 19.52
CA PRO A 404 21.10 -0.88 19.15
C PRO A 404 20.24 -0.72 17.89
N ASP A 405 19.94 -1.79 17.15
CA ASP A 405 19.26 -1.76 15.86
C ASP A 405 18.35 -2.98 15.66
N GLU A 406 17.44 -3.20 16.60
CA GLU A 406 16.60 -4.39 16.63
C GLU A 406 15.42 -4.34 15.65
N GLN A 407 15.33 -5.36 14.82
CA GLN A 407 14.19 -5.60 13.94
C GLN A 407 13.09 -6.36 14.68
N ILE A 408 11.89 -5.81 14.62
CA ILE A 408 10.71 -6.39 15.24
C ILE A 408 9.83 -7.08 14.21
N GLU A 409 9.57 -6.40 13.08
CA GLU A 409 8.69 -6.83 11.98
C GLU A 409 7.44 -7.59 12.45
N ALA A 410 6.73 -7.01 13.43
CA ALA A 410 5.60 -7.67 14.06
C ALA A 410 4.48 -6.71 14.47
N ALA A 411 3.25 -7.23 14.37
CA ALA A 411 2.09 -6.65 15.01
C ALA A 411 2.17 -6.85 16.53
N ILE A 412 2.19 -5.75 17.27
CA ILE A 412 2.35 -5.76 18.74
C ILE A 412 1.03 -5.51 19.47
N ALA A 413 0.02 -4.99 18.77
CA ALA A 413 -1.31 -4.76 19.30
C ALA A 413 -2.37 -4.67 18.20
N THR A 414 -3.60 -5.02 18.56
CA THR A 414 -4.79 -4.81 17.75
C THR A 414 -5.82 -4.04 18.57
N ILE A 415 -6.31 -2.93 18.04
CA ILE A 415 -7.22 -2.01 18.70
C ILE A 415 -8.57 -2.10 17.99
N ALA A 416 -9.58 -2.61 18.69
CA ALA A 416 -10.93 -2.80 18.15
C ALA A 416 -12.01 -2.65 19.25
N PRO A 417 -13.25 -2.27 18.90
CA PRO A 417 -13.65 -1.78 17.58
C PRO A 417 -13.19 -0.34 17.35
N VAL A 418 -12.97 0.01 16.09
CA VAL A 418 -12.60 1.38 15.68
C VAL A 418 -13.85 2.27 15.61
N ARG A 419 -13.69 3.55 15.96
CA ARG A 419 -14.76 4.57 16.00
C ARG A 419 -14.28 5.88 15.42
N GLY A 420 -15.14 6.58 14.70
CA GLY A 420 -14.93 7.88 14.04
C GLY A 420 -14.17 8.91 14.85
N GLU A 421 -14.57 9.09 16.11
CA GLU A 421 -13.98 10.09 17.01
C GLU A 421 -12.82 9.55 17.85
N MET A 422 -12.34 8.35 17.55
CA MET A 422 -11.30 7.69 18.32
C MET A 422 -9.96 8.40 18.15
N LEU A 423 -9.33 8.71 19.29
CA LEU A 423 -7.92 9.10 19.36
C LEU A 423 -7.13 7.90 19.83
N VAL A 424 -6.09 7.53 19.10
CA VAL A 424 -5.15 6.45 19.44
C VAL A 424 -3.80 7.08 19.75
N SER A 425 -3.26 6.84 20.94
CA SER A 425 -1.88 7.21 21.26
C SER A 425 -1.01 5.96 21.37
N VAL A 426 0.11 5.95 20.66
CA VAL A 426 1.17 4.95 20.75
C VAL A 426 2.43 5.62 21.22
N ARG A 427 2.96 5.13 22.34
CA ARG A 427 4.18 5.63 22.98
C ARG A 427 5.20 4.51 23.11
N PHE A 428 6.41 4.78 22.63
CA PHE A 428 7.61 3.96 22.79
C PHE A 428 8.64 4.76 23.59
N GLU A 429 9.07 4.21 24.71
CA GLU A 429 10.14 4.78 25.53
C GLU A 429 11.33 3.83 25.52
N GLY A 430 12.38 4.22 24.80
CA GLY A 430 13.64 3.48 24.71
C GLY A 430 14.53 3.77 25.91
N ARG A 431 15.06 2.71 26.52
CA ARG A 431 15.95 2.77 27.67
C ARG A 431 17.16 1.87 27.48
N ASP A 432 18.29 2.28 28.02
CA ASP A 432 19.49 1.46 28.11
C ASP A 432 19.55 0.76 29.47
N ALA A 433 19.72 -0.56 29.48
CA ALA A 433 19.72 -1.36 30.70
C ALA A 433 21.11 -1.40 31.36
N ASP A 434 21.36 -0.44 32.25
CA ASP A 434 22.59 -0.44 33.05
C ASP A 434 22.50 -1.22 34.37
N ASP A 435 23.45 -2.15 34.58
CA ASP A 435 23.58 -2.93 35.81
C ASP A 435 24.08 -2.11 37.04
N SER A 436 24.60 -0.89 36.84
CA SER A 436 25.30 -0.13 37.90
C SER A 436 24.84 1.32 38.17
N SER A 437 24.19 1.97 37.20
CA SER A 437 23.75 3.38 37.27
C SER A 437 22.23 3.56 37.44
N GLY A 438 21.45 2.51 37.15
CA GLY A 438 20.03 2.63 36.82
C GLY A 438 19.86 2.94 35.33
N SER A 439 18.80 2.42 34.70
CA SER A 439 18.60 2.57 33.26
C SER A 439 18.42 4.02 32.83
N ASP A 440 19.21 4.44 31.84
CA ASP A 440 19.13 5.78 31.25
C ASP A 440 18.03 5.84 30.17
N GLU A 441 17.37 7.00 30.06
CA GLU A 441 16.35 7.25 29.04
C GLU A 441 17.03 7.68 27.73
N LEU A 442 16.92 6.85 26.69
CA LEU A 442 17.46 7.15 25.36
C LEU A 442 16.54 8.10 24.60
N GLY A 443 15.23 7.94 24.78
CA GLY A 443 14.23 8.87 24.27
C GLY A 443 12.82 8.30 24.18
N VAL A 444 11.87 9.18 23.84
CA VAL A 444 10.45 8.86 23.76
C VAL A 444 9.88 9.26 22.39
N VAL A 445 9.31 8.28 21.70
CA VAL A 445 8.48 8.47 20.51
C VAL A 445 7.03 8.31 20.94
N GLU A 446 6.24 9.39 20.87
CA GLU A 446 4.81 9.37 21.19
C GLU A 446 4.02 9.99 20.05
N VAL A 447 3.08 9.22 19.50
CA VAL A 447 2.22 9.66 18.40
C VAL A 447 0.77 9.48 18.79
N THR A 448 -0.01 10.55 18.68
CA THR A 448 -1.46 10.52 18.82
C THR A 448 -2.12 10.73 17.46
N SER A 449 -3.03 9.84 17.09
CA SER A 449 -3.69 9.80 15.80
C SER A 449 -5.20 9.86 15.96
N SER A 450 -5.87 10.70 15.16
CA SER A 450 -7.33 10.75 14.96
C SER A 450 -7.72 10.06 13.66
N ILE A 451 -9.02 9.95 13.36
CA ILE A 451 -9.53 9.53 12.04
C ILE A 451 -8.82 10.20 10.86
N ASP A 452 -8.44 11.49 10.95
CA ASP A 452 -7.73 12.15 9.86
C ASP A 452 -6.39 11.45 9.59
N THR A 453 -5.60 11.23 10.63
CA THR A 453 -4.28 10.58 10.49
C THR A 453 -4.36 9.06 10.36
N LEU A 454 -5.36 8.44 11.00
CA LEU A 454 -5.58 7.00 11.01
C LEU A 454 -6.14 6.53 9.66
N TRP A 455 -7.11 7.26 9.09
CA TRP A 455 -7.90 6.83 7.93
C TRP A 455 -7.89 7.81 6.75
N GLU A 456 -7.27 8.99 6.88
CA GLU A 456 -6.52 9.59 5.75
C GLU A 456 -5.05 9.15 5.77
N ILE A 457 -4.77 7.96 6.32
CA ILE A 457 -3.74 7.01 5.89
C ILE A 457 -2.39 7.74 5.69
N THR A 458 -1.93 8.66 6.54
CA THR A 458 -0.62 9.33 6.31
C THR A 458 0.50 8.47 6.89
N ALA A 459 1.77 8.72 6.53
CA ALA A 459 2.87 8.09 7.23
C ALA A 459 2.84 8.61 8.67
N VAL A 460 3.03 7.74 9.65
CA VAL A 460 2.99 8.12 11.06
C VAL A 460 4.03 9.23 11.29
N PRO A 461 3.61 10.48 11.59
CA PRO A 461 4.56 11.58 11.72
C PRO A 461 5.58 11.31 12.81
N GLY A 462 6.86 11.50 12.52
CA GLY A 462 7.95 11.26 13.48
C GLY A 462 8.39 9.81 13.64
N ALA A 463 7.73 8.83 13.01
CA ALA A 463 8.11 7.41 13.12
C ALA A 463 9.48 7.08 12.48
N LEU A 464 10.08 7.99 11.72
CA LEU A 464 11.43 7.83 11.17
C LEU A 464 12.44 8.80 11.78
N ASP A 465 11.99 9.68 12.66
CA ASP A 465 12.83 10.72 13.25
C ASP A 465 13.54 10.20 14.51
N TRP A 466 14.71 10.77 14.80
CA TRP A 466 15.43 10.50 16.04
C TRP A 466 14.86 11.36 17.17
N HIS A 467 14.42 10.70 18.24
CA HIS A 467 13.96 11.31 19.48
C HIS A 467 15.05 11.12 20.54
N GLY A 468 15.97 12.06 20.63
CA GLY A 468 17.18 11.89 21.44
C GLY A 468 18.10 10.84 20.82
N ALA A 469 18.42 9.81 21.59
CA ALA A 469 19.22 8.65 21.20
C ALA A 469 18.37 7.47 20.68
N PHE A 470 17.04 7.61 20.60
CA PHE A 470 16.13 6.52 20.24
C PHE A 470 15.25 6.85 19.02
N ARG A 471 14.95 5.84 18.21
CA ARG A 471 14.03 5.90 17.06
C ARG A 471 13.15 4.65 17.04
N ALA A 472 11.87 4.83 16.72
CA ALA A 472 10.91 3.73 16.58
C ALA A 472 10.21 3.81 15.22
N ASN A 473 10.52 2.86 14.34
CA ASN A 473 9.89 2.73 13.03
C ASN A 473 8.66 1.81 13.14
N PHE A 474 7.48 2.39 12.96
CA PHE A 474 6.21 1.68 13.09
C PHE A 474 5.12 2.32 12.23
N ASN A 475 4.07 1.56 11.96
CA ASN A 475 2.85 2.04 11.31
C ASN A 475 1.60 1.63 12.08
N LEU A 476 0.53 2.41 11.89
CA LEU A 476 -0.83 2.09 12.32
C LEU A 476 -1.62 1.68 11.09
N ALA A 477 -1.94 0.40 10.98
CA ALA A 477 -2.51 -0.15 9.77
C ALA A 477 -3.98 -0.58 9.98
N ALA A 478 -4.86 -0.11 9.10
CA ALA A 478 -6.29 -0.44 9.16
C ALA A 478 -6.54 -1.92 8.83
N LEU A 479 -7.48 -2.51 9.57
CA LEU A 479 -8.02 -3.84 9.34
C LEU A 479 -9.53 -3.78 9.07
N PRO A 480 -10.07 -4.67 8.22
CA PRO A 480 -9.33 -5.61 7.39
C PRO A 480 -8.48 -4.87 6.33
N ARG A 481 -7.38 -5.48 5.91
CA ARG A 481 -6.57 -4.95 4.79
C ARG A 481 -7.45 -4.83 3.56
N ASP A 482 -7.24 -3.80 2.74
CA ASP A 482 -8.00 -3.59 1.52
C ASP A 482 -7.78 -4.77 0.55
N GLN A 483 -8.77 -5.66 0.46
CA GLN A 483 -8.70 -6.85 -0.38
C GLN A 483 -9.16 -6.60 -1.82
N ARG A 484 -9.44 -5.34 -2.18
CA ARG A 484 -9.90 -5.02 -3.52
C ARG A 484 -8.78 -5.30 -4.54
N PRO A 485 -9.15 -5.62 -5.79
CA PRO A 485 -8.17 -5.80 -6.85
C PRO A 485 -7.25 -4.58 -6.94
N PHE A 486 -5.98 -4.84 -7.24
CA PHE A 486 -5.00 -3.79 -7.45
C PHE A 486 -5.49 -2.77 -8.48
N ASP A 487 -5.62 -1.51 -8.06
CA ASP A 487 -5.98 -0.38 -8.92
C ASP A 487 -4.79 0.58 -8.99
N ARG A 488 -4.21 0.74 -10.17
CA ARG A 488 -2.99 1.54 -10.33
C ARG A 488 -3.16 3.01 -9.92
N SER A 489 -4.37 3.56 -10.02
CA SER A 489 -4.63 4.96 -9.69
C SER A 489 -4.58 5.25 -8.18
N SER A 490 -4.76 4.21 -7.36
CA SER A 490 -4.79 4.31 -5.90
C SER A 490 -3.69 3.48 -5.22
N SER A 491 -3.41 2.29 -5.74
CA SER A 491 -2.44 1.31 -5.24
C SER A 491 -1.01 1.47 -5.76
N PHE A 492 -0.73 2.49 -6.58
CA PHE A 492 0.62 2.78 -7.06
C PHE A 492 0.99 4.26 -6.95
N TRP A 493 2.28 4.55 -7.00
CA TRP A 493 2.80 5.91 -6.91
C TRP A 493 2.30 6.80 -8.05
N GLN A 494 1.92 8.04 -7.74
CA GLN A 494 1.45 9.02 -8.74
C GLN A 494 2.58 9.82 -9.42
N PHE A 495 3.81 9.69 -8.92
CA PHE A 495 4.97 10.47 -9.33
C PHE A 495 5.98 9.64 -10.12
N ASP A 496 6.75 10.31 -10.97
CA ASP A 496 7.74 9.66 -11.82
C ASP A 496 8.93 9.14 -11.01
N ASN A 497 9.44 7.99 -11.43
CA ASN A 497 10.71 7.46 -10.98
C ASN A 497 11.85 8.50 -11.08
N TRP A 498 12.71 8.52 -10.06
CA TRP A 498 13.84 9.44 -9.93
C TRP A 498 15.15 8.68 -9.69
N SER A 499 16.26 9.37 -9.92
CA SER A 499 17.61 8.85 -9.67
C SER A 499 18.12 9.33 -8.32
N THR A 500 18.75 8.43 -7.57
CA THR A 500 19.58 8.80 -6.41
C THR A 500 21.04 8.42 -6.74
N PRO A 501 21.89 9.38 -7.14
CA PRO A 501 23.24 9.08 -7.63
C PRO A 501 24.18 8.42 -6.62
N THR A 502 23.90 8.56 -5.33
CA THR A 502 24.70 7.99 -4.25
C THR A 502 23.78 7.59 -3.11
N LEU A 503 23.64 6.28 -2.89
CA LEU A 503 23.06 5.76 -1.65
C LEU A 503 24.06 5.93 -0.52
N THR A 504 23.58 6.32 0.66
CA THR A 504 24.44 6.59 1.81
C THR A 504 24.84 5.30 2.52
N LYS A 505 25.86 5.42 3.37
CA LYS A 505 26.29 4.36 4.29
C LYS A 505 25.22 4.02 5.32
N ASP A 506 24.46 5.03 5.76
CA ASP A 506 23.34 4.83 6.66
C ASP A 506 22.22 4.03 5.98
N GLN A 507 21.90 4.34 4.72
CA GLN A 507 20.96 3.55 3.92
C GLN A 507 21.43 2.11 3.74
N PHE A 508 22.74 1.90 3.57
CA PHE A 508 23.33 0.57 3.50
C PHE A 508 23.11 -0.23 4.80
N ALA A 509 23.38 0.39 5.96
CA ALA A 509 23.11 -0.22 7.27
C ALA A 509 21.61 -0.45 7.54
N GLN A 510 20.74 0.43 7.04
CA GLN A 510 19.28 0.22 7.11
C GLN A 510 18.77 -0.85 6.15
N THR A 511 19.53 -1.19 5.10
CA THR A 511 19.12 -2.21 4.13
C THR A 511 19.47 -3.62 4.59
N PHE A 512 20.58 -3.78 5.31
CA PHE A 512 21.15 -5.08 5.59
C PHE A 512 21.21 -5.35 7.10
N SER A 513 20.59 -6.43 7.52
CA SER A 513 20.51 -6.85 8.93
C SER A 513 21.85 -7.23 9.57
N ASP A 514 22.92 -7.35 8.78
CA ASP A 514 24.27 -7.68 9.20
C ASP A 514 25.27 -6.52 9.03
N VAL A 515 24.76 -5.29 8.88
CA VAL A 515 25.54 -4.04 8.76
C VAL A 515 24.99 -3.02 9.75
N HIS A 516 25.86 -2.44 10.56
CA HIS A 516 25.47 -1.47 11.59
C HIS A 516 25.74 -0.02 11.16
N GLU A 517 24.92 0.94 11.61
CA GLU A 517 25.09 2.36 11.25
C GLU A 517 26.41 2.96 11.79
N ASP A 518 26.91 2.45 12.92
CA ASP A 518 28.19 2.84 13.54
C ASP A 518 29.37 1.98 13.10
N GLU A 519 29.17 1.10 12.11
CA GLU A 519 30.18 0.15 11.66
C GLU A 519 31.46 0.88 11.24
N LYS A 520 32.57 0.52 11.86
CA LYS A 520 33.89 1.07 11.51
C LYS A 520 34.36 0.41 10.22
N TRP A 521 33.92 0.94 9.07
CA TRP A 521 34.13 0.45 7.69
C TRP A 521 35.54 -0.10 7.34
N TRP A 522 36.61 0.34 8.01
CA TRP A 522 37.97 -0.20 7.84
C TRP A 522 38.24 -1.53 8.57
N LEU A 523 37.32 -1.98 9.43
CA LEU A 523 37.30 -3.30 10.10
C LEU A 523 36.53 -4.34 9.26
N HIS A 524 35.66 -3.88 8.35
CA HIS A 524 34.83 -4.71 7.48
C HIS A 524 35.10 -4.35 6.00
N PRO A 525 36.29 -4.66 5.47
CA PRO A 525 36.71 -4.25 4.12
C PRO A 525 35.83 -4.83 3.01
N ILE A 526 35.14 -5.95 3.25
CA ILE A 526 34.17 -6.51 2.30
C ILE A 526 32.88 -5.71 2.30
N ASN A 527 32.33 -5.32 3.46
CA ASN A 527 31.16 -4.44 3.52
C ASN A 527 31.47 -3.07 2.89
N ALA A 528 32.67 -2.54 3.15
CA ALA A 528 33.15 -1.32 2.50
C ALA A 528 33.30 -1.46 0.98
N ALA A 529 33.90 -2.55 0.50
CA ALA A 529 33.99 -2.82 -0.93
C ALA A 529 32.61 -3.07 -1.54
N PHE A 530 31.74 -3.82 -0.88
CA PHE A 530 30.39 -4.12 -1.36
C PHE A 530 29.52 -2.87 -1.43
N TYR A 531 29.66 -1.96 -0.45
CA TYR A 531 29.06 -0.64 -0.53
C TYR A 531 29.60 0.15 -1.72
N GLU A 532 30.92 0.34 -1.82
CA GLU A 532 31.52 1.16 -2.87
C GLU A 532 31.28 0.59 -4.28
N LEU A 533 31.22 -0.73 -4.40
CA LEU A 533 31.10 -1.43 -5.68
C LEU A 533 29.63 -1.67 -6.03
N ALA A 534 28.81 -2.29 -5.17
CA ALA A 534 27.48 -2.73 -5.56
C ALA A 534 26.36 -1.79 -5.11
N TYR A 535 26.46 -1.22 -3.91
CA TYR A 535 25.33 -0.50 -3.30
C TYR A 535 25.31 1.00 -3.61
N ARG A 536 26.46 1.68 -3.48
CA ARG A 536 26.58 3.14 -3.54
C ARG A 536 25.96 3.74 -4.81
N GLY A 537 26.17 3.09 -5.95
CA GLY A 537 25.68 3.53 -7.25
C GLY A 537 24.34 2.93 -7.69
N LEU A 538 23.74 2.04 -6.88
CA LEU A 538 22.66 1.15 -7.31
C LEU A 538 21.42 1.89 -7.85
N SER A 539 21.06 3.00 -7.21
CA SER A 539 19.90 3.83 -7.59
C SER A 539 20.23 4.96 -8.57
N LYS A 540 21.44 5.00 -9.13
CA LYS A 540 21.90 6.11 -9.98
C LYS A 540 21.07 6.23 -11.25
N THR A 541 20.49 5.14 -11.74
CA THR A 541 19.68 5.13 -12.97
C THR A 541 18.17 5.11 -12.70
N GLY A 542 17.76 4.96 -11.45
CA GLY A 542 16.37 4.98 -11.04
C GLY A 542 16.13 4.15 -9.78
N ASN A 543 14.95 4.30 -9.20
CA ASN A 543 14.49 3.58 -8.02
C ASN A 543 13.32 2.61 -8.32
N CYS A 544 13.16 2.19 -9.58
CA CYS A 544 11.99 1.43 -10.03
C CYS A 544 11.73 0.14 -9.24
N PHE A 545 12.80 -0.59 -8.86
CA PHE A 545 12.65 -1.80 -8.05
C PHE A 545 12.13 -1.48 -6.64
N GLY A 546 12.65 -0.42 -6.00
CA GLY A 546 12.22 -0.01 -4.67
C GLY A 546 10.78 0.50 -4.68
N MET A 547 10.39 1.24 -5.72
CA MET A 547 9.00 1.67 -5.92
C MET A 547 8.04 0.48 -6.06
N CYS A 548 8.39 -0.52 -6.89
CA CYS A 548 7.57 -1.72 -7.04
C CYS A 548 7.48 -2.51 -5.73
N LEU A 549 8.61 -2.76 -5.06
CA LEU A 549 8.64 -3.53 -3.83
C LEU A 549 7.89 -2.83 -2.70
N GLU A 550 8.14 -1.55 -2.47
CA GLU A 550 7.49 -0.80 -1.39
C GLU A 550 5.98 -0.71 -1.58
N SER A 551 5.52 -0.68 -2.83
CA SER A 551 4.09 -0.71 -3.12
C SER A 551 3.42 -2.07 -2.81
N ILE A 552 4.19 -3.17 -2.79
CA ILE A 552 3.72 -4.48 -2.30
C ILE A 552 3.67 -4.47 -0.77
N TYR A 553 4.71 -3.93 -0.11
CA TYR A 553 4.71 -3.76 1.36
C TYR A 553 3.51 -2.94 1.84
N ALA A 554 3.14 -1.88 1.11
CA ALA A 554 1.93 -1.11 1.38
C ALA A 554 0.64 -1.92 1.23
N GLN A 555 0.52 -2.72 0.17
CA GLN A 555 -0.67 -3.56 -0.06
C GLN A 555 -0.91 -4.57 1.08
N ILE A 556 0.16 -5.12 1.67
CA ILE A 556 0.04 -6.03 2.82
C ILE A 556 0.00 -5.30 4.17
N GLY A 557 0.17 -3.97 4.17
CA GLY A 557 0.20 -3.11 5.36
C GLY A 557 1.45 -3.27 6.23
N HIS A 558 2.57 -3.65 5.62
CA HIS A 558 3.91 -3.69 6.21
C HIS A 558 4.77 -2.51 5.71
N SER A 559 4.13 -1.41 5.34
CA SER A 559 4.81 -0.18 4.96
C SER A 559 4.36 0.92 5.91
N ILE A 560 5.25 1.87 6.16
CA ILE A 560 4.89 3.16 6.75
C ILE A 560 3.90 3.96 5.88
N PHE A 561 3.78 3.60 4.59
CA PHE A 561 2.83 4.12 3.62
C PHE A 561 1.65 3.15 3.48
N ASN A 562 0.51 3.48 4.10
CA ASN A 562 -0.70 2.68 4.00
C ASN A 562 -1.46 2.98 2.68
N GLU A 563 -2.23 2.03 2.16
CA GLU A 563 -3.03 2.20 0.93
C GLU A 563 -4.22 3.15 1.14
N PRO A 564 -4.53 4.10 0.22
CA PRO A 564 -3.97 4.22 -1.13
C PRO A 564 -2.64 4.97 -1.14
N ILE A 565 -1.57 4.36 -1.65
CA ILE A 565 -0.24 5.00 -1.63
C ILE A 565 -0.08 6.13 -2.64
N SER A 566 -0.99 6.27 -3.61
CA SER A 566 -0.90 7.28 -4.66
C SER A 566 -0.90 8.72 -4.14
N ARG A 567 -1.39 8.98 -2.94
CA ARG A 567 -1.40 10.33 -2.34
C ARG A 567 -0.11 10.74 -1.63
N TYR A 568 0.84 9.82 -1.45
CA TYR A 568 2.15 10.18 -0.92
C TYR A 568 3.05 10.77 -1.99
N GLY A 569 3.97 11.63 -1.54
CA GLY A 569 4.94 12.26 -2.41
C GLY A 569 4.39 13.44 -3.20
N PRO A 570 5.18 13.96 -4.15
CA PRO A 570 4.81 15.16 -4.88
C PRO A 570 3.61 14.91 -5.81
N PRO A 571 2.97 16.01 -6.27
CA PRO A 571 1.87 15.90 -7.24
C PRO A 571 2.27 15.14 -8.49
N ARG A 572 1.27 14.61 -9.17
CA ARG A 572 1.38 13.91 -10.45
C ARG A 572 2.31 14.64 -11.44
N GLY A 573 3.21 13.88 -12.08
CA GLY A 573 4.18 14.36 -13.07
C GLY A 573 5.40 15.08 -12.49
N VAL A 574 5.55 15.12 -11.16
CA VAL A 574 6.69 15.73 -10.47
C VAL A 574 7.53 14.64 -9.82
N LYS A 575 8.86 14.69 -9.99
CA LYS A 575 9.78 13.74 -9.33
C LYS A 575 10.08 14.16 -7.89
N PRO A 576 10.17 13.21 -6.94
CA PRO A 576 10.78 13.47 -5.63
C PRO A 576 12.19 14.03 -5.80
N LYS A 577 12.59 14.99 -4.95
CA LYS A 577 13.91 15.63 -5.02
C LYS A 577 14.77 15.20 -3.85
N THR A 578 15.91 14.58 -4.12
CA THR A 578 16.90 14.24 -3.09
C THR A 578 17.35 15.51 -2.35
N GLY A 579 17.30 15.47 -1.02
CA GLY A 579 17.61 16.61 -0.15
C GLY A 579 16.44 17.54 0.16
N ASP A 580 15.24 17.30 -0.41
CA ASP A 580 14.01 17.97 0.03
C ASP A 580 13.51 17.33 1.34
N PRO A 581 13.42 18.07 2.46
CA PRO A 581 12.92 17.55 3.72
C PRO A 581 11.51 16.95 3.60
N ALA A 582 10.66 17.48 2.72
CA ALA A 582 9.29 17.00 2.54
C ALA A 582 9.20 15.60 1.90
N SER A 583 10.26 15.17 1.20
CA SER A 583 10.33 13.85 0.55
C SER A 583 11.38 12.94 1.18
N ALA A 584 12.04 13.35 2.27
CA ALA A 584 13.20 12.64 2.83
C ALA A 584 12.85 11.21 3.21
N SER A 585 11.82 11.01 4.04
CA SER A 585 11.33 9.70 4.46
C SER A 585 10.88 8.79 3.31
N LEU A 586 10.19 9.38 2.32
CA LEU A 586 9.76 8.66 1.11
C LEU A 586 10.95 8.16 0.28
N ILE A 587 11.90 9.06 0.03
CA ILE A 587 13.10 8.74 -0.75
C ILE A 587 13.93 7.70 -0.03
N ASP A 588 14.12 7.85 1.28
CA ASP A 588 14.91 6.94 2.10
C ASP A 588 14.32 5.53 2.12
N THR A 589 13.03 5.42 2.40
CA THR A 589 12.31 4.12 2.41
C THR A 589 12.40 3.42 1.06
N ILE A 590 12.14 4.15 -0.04
CA ILE A 590 12.21 3.55 -1.38
C ILE A 590 13.65 3.19 -1.75
N ASN A 591 14.65 3.98 -1.37
CA ASN A 591 16.06 3.68 -1.60
C ASN A 591 16.52 2.43 -0.85
N VAL A 592 16.13 2.28 0.42
CA VAL A 592 16.41 1.08 1.22
C VAL A 592 15.78 -0.15 0.56
N ARG A 593 14.51 -0.06 0.16
CA ARG A 593 13.82 -1.14 -0.59
C ARG A 593 14.43 -1.38 -1.97
N HIS A 594 15.01 -0.35 -2.59
CA HIS A 594 15.76 -0.52 -3.83
C HIS A 594 17.03 -1.36 -3.61
N GLY A 595 17.65 -1.22 -2.44
CA GLY A 595 18.77 -2.03 -1.98
C GLY A 595 18.48 -3.53 -1.83
N TYR A 596 17.21 -3.93 -1.64
CA TYR A 596 16.83 -5.33 -1.44
C TYR A 596 17.16 -6.23 -2.64
N GLN A 597 17.38 -5.65 -3.82
CA GLN A 597 17.86 -6.40 -4.98
C GLN A 597 19.24 -7.06 -4.78
N LEU A 598 19.99 -6.60 -3.77
CA LEU A 598 21.30 -7.11 -3.39
C LEU A 598 21.25 -8.13 -2.24
N ASP A 599 20.05 -8.55 -1.81
CA ASP A 599 19.90 -9.64 -0.84
C ASP A 599 20.53 -10.93 -1.37
N VAL A 600 21.37 -11.57 -0.54
CA VAL A 600 21.97 -12.86 -0.83
C VAL A 600 20.96 -13.90 -1.32
N ARG A 601 19.74 -13.95 -0.76
CA ARG A 601 18.70 -14.91 -1.18
C ARG A 601 18.21 -14.64 -2.59
N LEU A 602 18.07 -13.37 -2.94
CA LEU A 602 17.67 -12.96 -4.27
C LEU A 602 18.79 -13.19 -5.29
N LEU A 603 20.05 -12.95 -4.92
CA LEU A 603 21.21 -13.28 -5.74
C LEU A 603 21.30 -14.79 -6.01
N GLU A 604 21.12 -15.64 -4.99
CA GLU A 604 21.07 -17.10 -5.12
C GLU A 604 19.94 -17.56 -6.03
N TRP A 605 18.75 -16.99 -5.86
CA TRP A 605 17.60 -17.28 -6.71
C TRP A 605 17.85 -16.88 -8.17
N ALA A 606 18.42 -15.70 -8.42
CA ALA A 606 18.72 -15.22 -9.76
C ALA A 606 19.75 -16.13 -10.45
N LEU A 607 20.77 -16.57 -9.70
CA LEU A 607 21.76 -17.54 -10.17
C LEU A 607 21.13 -18.88 -10.55
N TYR A 608 20.23 -19.42 -9.72
CA TYR A 608 19.50 -20.65 -10.03
C TYR A 608 18.68 -20.51 -11.33
N LYS A 609 17.93 -19.41 -11.47
CA LYS A 609 17.14 -19.14 -12.68
C LYS A 609 18.03 -19.04 -13.92
N PHE A 610 19.20 -18.42 -13.79
CA PHE A 610 20.16 -18.28 -14.88
C PHE A 610 20.74 -19.62 -15.31
N VAL A 611 21.27 -20.42 -14.37
CA VAL A 611 21.91 -21.72 -14.65
C VAL A 611 20.91 -22.72 -15.26
N MET A 612 19.65 -22.68 -14.82
CA MET A 612 18.60 -23.54 -15.38
C MET A 612 18.04 -23.03 -16.72
N GLY A 613 18.54 -21.91 -17.25
CA GLY A 613 18.04 -21.30 -18.49
C GLY A 613 16.65 -20.67 -18.37
N HIS A 614 16.07 -20.63 -17.17
CA HIS A 614 14.72 -20.10 -16.92
C HIS A 614 14.62 -18.58 -17.15
N THR A 615 15.75 -17.87 -17.18
CA THR A 615 15.79 -16.43 -17.49
C THR A 615 15.53 -16.10 -18.97
N HIS A 616 15.52 -17.10 -19.86
CA HIS A 616 15.18 -16.97 -21.28
C HIS A 616 13.73 -17.38 -21.61
N ASP A 617 12.91 -17.73 -20.61
CA ASP A 617 11.58 -18.31 -20.85
C ASP A 617 10.45 -17.29 -20.54
N PRO A 618 9.98 -16.53 -21.54
CA PRO A 618 8.93 -15.54 -21.33
C PRO A 618 7.56 -16.17 -21.01
N VAL A 619 7.30 -17.40 -21.46
CA VAL A 619 6.06 -18.14 -21.15
C VAL A 619 6.07 -18.51 -19.67
N ARG A 620 7.21 -18.99 -19.17
CA ARG A 620 7.38 -19.30 -17.75
C ARG A 620 7.24 -18.06 -16.87
N ALA A 621 7.83 -16.93 -17.26
CA ALA A 621 7.67 -15.69 -16.50
C ALA A 621 6.21 -15.24 -16.38
N PHE A 622 5.40 -15.42 -17.44
CA PHE A 622 3.96 -15.18 -17.39
C PHE A 622 3.26 -16.11 -16.39
N LEU A 623 3.49 -17.42 -16.49
CA LEU A 623 2.81 -18.41 -15.65
C LEU A 623 3.20 -18.27 -14.17
N GLU A 624 4.49 -18.08 -13.90
CA GLU A 624 5.01 -17.90 -12.54
C GLU A 624 4.45 -16.62 -11.90
N SER A 625 4.41 -15.50 -12.63
CA SER A 625 3.86 -14.25 -12.09
C SER A 625 2.36 -14.33 -11.81
N GLU A 626 1.58 -15.00 -12.68
CA GLU A 626 0.14 -15.22 -12.48
C GLU A 626 -0.12 -16.08 -11.23
N GLU A 627 0.62 -17.19 -11.07
CA GLU A 627 0.49 -18.10 -9.93
C GLU A 627 0.92 -17.43 -8.60
N GLN A 628 2.03 -16.70 -8.63
CA GLN A 628 2.56 -15.93 -7.50
C GLN A 628 1.51 -14.93 -6.99
N ASN A 629 0.89 -14.16 -7.90
CA ASN A 629 -0.17 -13.22 -7.53
C ASN A 629 -1.41 -13.92 -6.98
N ALA A 630 -1.85 -15.03 -7.60
CA ALA A 630 -3.05 -15.75 -7.18
C ALA A 630 -2.96 -16.32 -5.74
N ARG A 631 -1.75 -16.59 -5.23
CA ARG A 631 -1.52 -17.06 -3.85
C ARG A 631 -1.15 -15.96 -2.85
N GLY A 632 -1.13 -14.69 -3.26
CA GLY A 632 -0.72 -13.56 -2.40
C GLY A 632 0.79 -13.38 -2.25
N ASP A 633 1.60 -14.03 -3.09
CA ASP A 633 3.06 -13.87 -3.14
C ASP A 633 3.44 -12.87 -4.25
N TYR A 634 2.97 -11.63 -4.12
CA TYR A 634 2.91 -10.63 -5.19
C TYR A 634 4.26 -10.42 -5.91
N PRO A 635 4.35 -10.62 -7.24
CA PRO A 635 5.64 -10.55 -7.91
C PRO A 635 6.13 -9.14 -8.23
N VAL A 636 7.45 -9.02 -8.40
CA VAL A 636 8.10 -7.93 -9.15
C VAL A 636 8.66 -8.52 -10.44
N LEU A 637 8.25 -7.99 -11.59
CA LEU A 637 8.83 -8.35 -12.88
C LEU A 637 10.14 -7.60 -13.09
N SER A 638 11.17 -8.32 -13.51
CA SER A 638 12.49 -7.80 -13.83
C SER A 638 12.80 -8.05 -15.31
N LEU A 639 13.20 -6.97 -16.00
CA LEU A 639 13.48 -6.91 -17.43
C LEU A 639 14.94 -6.49 -17.67
N SER A 640 15.59 -7.06 -18.70
CA SER A 640 16.86 -6.54 -19.24
C SER A 640 16.90 -6.59 -20.77
N ASN A 641 17.78 -5.79 -21.39
CA ASN A 641 17.92 -5.75 -22.87
C ASN A 641 18.93 -6.72 -23.45
N ASP A 642 19.78 -7.32 -22.62
CA ASP A 642 20.86 -8.19 -23.08
C ASP A 642 21.15 -9.33 -22.08
N SER A 643 22.03 -10.24 -22.50
CA SER A 643 22.47 -11.39 -21.71
C SER A 643 23.34 -11.01 -20.52
N THR A 644 23.86 -9.78 -20.48
CA THR A 644 24.67 -9.27 -19.38
C THR A 644 23.88 -8.47 -18.34
N TYR A 645 22.58 -8.23 -18.57
CA TYR A 645 21.70 -7.43 -17.71
C TYR A 645 22.10 -5.96 -17.60
N SER A 646 22.69 -5.38 -18.64
CA SER A 646 23.22 -4.00 -18.66
C SER A 646 22.17 -2.88 -18.73
N SER A 647 20.86 -3.21 -18.77
CA SER A 647 19.76 -2.23 -18.88
C SER A 647 18.50 -2.75 -18.19
N GLY A 648 18.56 -2.80 -16.85
CA GLY A 648 17.53 -3.37 -16.00
C GLY A 648 16.31 -2.46 -15.80
N HIS A 649 15.11 -3.03 -15.76
CA HIS A 649 13.87 -2.33 -15.37
C HIS A 649 12.96 -3.23 -14.53
N ALA A 650 12.29 -2.66 -13.53
CA ALA A 650 11.37 -3.36 -12.66
C ALA A 650 9.94 -2.84 -12.83
N LEU A 651 8.98 -3.76 -12.83
CA LEU A 651 7.56 -3.50 -13.08
C LEU A 651 6.71 -4.28 -12.07
N ARG A 652 5.58 -3.71 -11.65
CA ARG A 652 4.63 -4.40 -10.77
C ARG A 652 3.46 -4.95 -11.60
N PRO A 653 3.38 -6.26 -11.87
CA PRO A 653 2.25 -6.84 -12.59
C PRO A 653 0.99 -6.87 -11.71
N TYR A 654 -0.17 -6.74 -12.35
CA TYR A 654 -1.45 -6.75 -11.62
C TYR A 654 -2.61 -7.42 -12.36
N ARG A 655 -2.48 -7.71 -13.66
CA ARG A 655 -3.49 -8.43 -14.43
C ARG A 655 -2.82 -9.24 -15.55
N TRP A 656 -3.33 -10.44 -15.81
CA TRP A 656 -2.80 -11.40 -16.79
C TRP A 656 -3.91 -11.83 -17.74
N GLU A 657 -3.68 -11.74 -19.05
CA GLU A 657 -4.68 -12.08 -20.06
C GLU A 657 -4.08 -12.89 -21.20
N ARG A 658 -4.73 -14.00 -21.55
CA ARG A 658 -4.40 -14.80 -22.73
C ARG A 658 -5.16 -14.23 -23.94
N THR A 659 -4.70 -13.07 -24.44
CA THR A 659 -5.45 -12.28 -25.44
C THR A 659 -5.71 -13.00 -26.77
N SER A 660 -4.82 -13.91 -27.18
CA SER A 660 -5.02 -14.84 -28.30
C SER A 660 -4.06 -16.04 -28.19
N ASP A 661 -4.21 -17.03 -29.08
CA ASP A 661 -3.29 -18.18 -29.19
C ASP A 661 -1.84 -17.76 -29.48
N SER A 662 -1.63 -16.59 -30.09
CA SER A 662 -0.32 -16.06 -30.44
C SER A 662 0.14 -14.88 -29.58
N ARG A 663 -0.66 -14.46 -28.58
CA ARG A 663 -0.34 -13.31 -27.73
C ARG A 663 -0.94 -13.44 -26.33
N TRP A 664 -0.10 -13.42 -25.31
CA TRP A 664 -0.51 -13.22 -23.92
C TRP A 664 0.00 -11.87 -23.41
N THR A 665 -0.71 -11.25 -22.47
CA THR A 665 -0.45 -9.89 -22.00
C THR A 665 -0.39 -9.86 -20.48
N ILE A 666 0.66 -9.26 -19.93
CA ILE A 666 0.77 -8.92 -18.51
C ILE A 666 0.61 -7.40 -18.40
N PHE A 667 -0.41 -6.95 -17.68
CA PHE A 667 -0.60 -5.55 -17.35
C PHE A 667 0.22 -5.21 -16.11
N VAL A 668 0.94 -4.09 -16.20
CA VAL A 668 1.97 -3.69 -15.25
C VAL A 668 1.82 -2.24 -14.84
N ALA A 669 1.99 -1.95 -13.55
CA ALA A 669 2.22 -0.61 -13.05
C ALA A 669 3.70 -0.28 -13.23
N ASN A 670 3.96 0.78 -13.99
CA ASN A 670 5.30 1.20 -14.38
C ASN A 670 5.76 2.43 -13.60
N PRO A 671 6.83 2.33 -12.79
CA PRO A 671 7.42 3.48 -12.07
C PRO A 671 7.81 4.67 -12.95
N ASN A 672 8.21 4.43 -14.20
CA ASN A 672 8.63 5.48 -15.13
C ASN A 672 7.45 6.18 -15.83
N ASN A 673 6.24 5.62 -15.71
CA ASN A 673 5.05 6.16 -16.33
C ASN A 673 3.82 5.83 -15.47
N PRO A 674 3.72 6.47 -14.30
CA PRO A 674 2.60 6.30 -13.38
C PRO A 674 1.28 6.87 -13.96
N GLU A 675 1.31 7.47 -15.15
CA GLU A 675 0.26 8.33 -15.66
C GLU A 675 -0.63 7.74 -16.77
N GLN A 676 -0.19 6.70 -17.48
CA GLN A 676 -0.88 6.23 -18.70
C GLN A 676 -2.16 5.43 -18.43
N ASN A 677 -3.08 5.42 -19.42
CA ASN A 677 -4.19 4.46 -19.50
C ASN A 677 -3.71 3.03 -19.15
N ASP A 678 -4.45 2.30 -18.34
CA ASP A 678 -4.12 0.94 -17.90
C ASP A 678 -3.92 -0.01 -19.11
N ASP A 679 -4.55 0.28 -20.24
CA ASP A 679 -4.41 -0.47 -21.49
C ASP A 679 -3.35 0.10 -22.46
N GLY A 680 -2.61 1.13 -22.05
CA GLY A 680 -1.56 1.77 -22.83
C GLY A 680 -0.36 0.84 -23.11
N PRO A 681 0.39 1.06 -24.20
CA PRO A 681 1.56 0.23 -24.54
C PRO A 681 2.62 0.20 -23.45
N SER A 682 2.81 1.29 -22.70
CA SER A 682 3.80 1.38 -21.62
C SER A 682 3.42 0.62 -20.35
N ASN A 683 2.21 0.07 -20.28
CA ASN A 683 1.67 -0.68 -19.15
C ASN A 683 1.37 -2.15 -19.52
N ARG A 684 1.91 -2.65 -20.63
CA ARG A 684 1.73 -4.05 -21.05
C ARG A 684 3.02 -4.71 -21.50
N VAL A 685 3.31 -5.88 -20.92
CA VAL A 685 4.33 -6.81 -21.41
C VAL A 685 3.62 -7.87 -22.26
N GLU A 686 4.01 -7.98 -23.53
CA GLU A 686 3.41 -8.93 -24.48
C GLU A 686 4.31 -10.17 -24.62
N ILE A 687 3.74 -11.35 -24.40
CA ILE A 687 4.36 -12.64 -24.71
C ILE A 687 3.84 -13.08 -26.08
N LEU A 688 4.74 -13.23 -27.04
CA LEU A 688 4.44 -13.49 -28.44
C LEU A 688 4.73 -14.96 -28.78
N ASN A 689 3.80 -15.56 -29.52
CA ASN A 689 3.83 -16.96 -29.95
C ASN A 689 4.11 -17.95 -28.80
N PRO A 690 3.34 -17.89 -27.69
CA PRO A 690 3.60 -18.71 -26.50
C PRO A 690 3.51 -20.22 -26.76
N GLY A 691 2.74 -20.66 -27.76
CA GLY A 691 2.65 -22.07 -28.17
C GLY A 691 3.73 -22.54 -29.15
N SER A 692 4.74 -21.72 -29.45
CA SER A 692 5.84 -22.09 -30.36
C SER A 692 7.07 -22.58 -29.58
N ASP A 693 8.02 -23.22 -30.27
CA ASP A 693 9.31 -23.64 -29.68
C ASP A 693 10.24 -22.45 -29.36
N ARG A 694 9.88 -21.23 -29.79
CA ARG A 694 10.69 -20.01 -29.62
C ARG A 694 9.82 -18.81 -29.25
N PRO A 695 9.15 -18.83 -28.08
CA PRO A 695 8.38 -17.68 -27.62
C PRO A 695 9.31 -16.49 -27.38
N THR A 696 8.77 -15.29 -27.58
CA THR A 696 9.47 -14.03 -27.30
C THR A 696 8.61 -13.14 -26.42
N PHE A 697 9.22 -12.14 -25.78
CA PHE A 697 8.49 -11.06 -25.14
C PHE A 697 8.83 -9.72 -25.80
N ARG A 698 7.91 -8.77 -25.64
CA ARG A 698 8.12 -7.36 -25.99
C ARG A 698 7.47 -6.48 -24.92
N TYR A 699 8.19 -5.46 -24.48
CA TYR A 699 7.71 -4.40 -23.63
C TYR A 699 8.09 -3.05 -24.24
N ASP A 700 7.10 -2.20 -24.52
CA ASP A 700 7.29 -0.94 -25.24
C ASP A 700 6.90 0.25 -24.36
N HIS A 701 7.90 0.93 -23.83
CA HIS A 701 7.74 2.10 -22.97
C HIS A 701 7.68 3.42 -23.77
N GLY A 702 7.60 3.37 -25.10
CA GLY A 702 7.59 4.54 -25.98
C GLY A 702 8.98 5.15 -26.23
N THR A 703 9.79 5.31 -25.18
CA THR A 703 11.19 5.80 -25.28
C THR A 703 12.23 4.68 -25.25
N ALA A 704 11.84 3.50 -24.75
CA ALA A 704 12.68 2.31 -24.69
C ALA A 704 11.85 1.06 -24.96
N VAL A 705 12.48 0.05 -25.55
CA VAL A 705 11.86 -1.23 -25.89
C VAL A 705 12.72 -2.35 -25.33
N TRP A 706 12.11 -3.22 -24.54
CA TRP A 706 12.72 -4.48 -24.10
C TRP A 706 12.12 -5.63 -24.89
N SER A 707 12.98 -6.51 -25.40
CA SER A 707 12.54 -7.70 -26.12
C SER A 707 13.59 -8.80 -26.05
N GLY A 708 13.14 -10.04 -25.95
CA GLY A 708 13.99 -11.22 -25.92
C GLY A 708 13.20 -12.50 -26.05
N GLY A 709 13.87 -13.64 -26.01
CA GLY A 709 13.25 -14.95 -26.09
C GLY A 709 14.21 -16.08 -25.70
N THR A 710 13.88 -17.29 -26.12
CA THR A 710 14.53 -18.53 -25.63
C THR A 710 16.04 -18.66 -25.92
N SER A 711 16.60 -17.86 -26.82
CA SER A 711 18.00 -18.01 -27.27
C SER A 711 18.71 -16.70 -27.63
N SER A 712 18.02 -15.55 -27.59
CA SER A 712 18.61 -14.27 -27.98
C SER A 712 17.79 -13.09 -27.46
N GLY A 713 18.45 -11.95 -27.24
CA GLY A 713 17.83 -10.70 -26.78
C GLY A 713 17.80 -10.59 -25.25
N GLY A 714 16.86 -9.79 -24.76
CA GLY A 714 16.68 -9.48 -23.35
C GLY A 714 16.12 -10.59 -22.46
N ARG A 715 15.98 -10.31 -21.17
CA ARG A 715 15.46 -11.22 -20.14
C ARG A 715 14.16 -10.72 -19.55
N LEU A 716 13.28 -11.64 -19.18
CA LEU A 716 12.08 -11.37 -18.41
C LEU A 716 11.98 -12.43 -17.31
N VAL A 717 11.95 -12.00 -16.04
CA VAL A 717 11.82 -12.89 -14.88
C VAL A 717 10.81 -12.36 -13.87
N SER A 718 10.14 -13.26 -13.17
CA SER A 718 9.22 -12.93 -12.09
C SER A 718 9.83 -13.24 -10.73
N ILE A 719 10.11 -12.21 -9.94
CA ILE A 719 10.69 -12.31 -8.61
C ILE A 719 9.54 -12.41 -7.59
N PRO A 720 9.41 -13.53 -6.84
CA PRO A 720 8.35 -13.67 -5.83
C PRO A 720 8.61 -12.81 -4.59
N PHE A 721 7.56 -12.22 -4.01
CA PHE A 721 7.66 -11.41 -2.78
C PHE A 721 8.29 -12.16 -1.62
N SER A 722 8.05 -13.46 -1.49
CA SER A 722 8.57 -14.34 -0.44
C SER A 722 10.10 -14.36 -0.31
N ILE A 723 10.82 -13.95 -1.36
CA ILE A 723 12.27 -13.77 -1.33
C ILE A 723 12.66 -12.35 -0.89
N MET A 724 11.78 -11.38 -1.11
CA MET A 724 11.97 -9.95 -0.83
C MET A 724 11.19 -9.46 0.41
N SER A 725 10.54 -10.36 1.14
CA SER A 725 9.57 -10.08 2.21
C SER A 725 10.21 -9.80 3.58
N SER A 726 11.54 -9.72 3.63
CA SER A 726 12.31 -9.41 4.83
C SER A 726 13.63 -8.76 4.45
N GLU A 727 14.18 -7.91 5.32
CA GLU A 727 15.52 -8.16 5.85
C GLU A 727 16.60 -8.69 4.90
N PRO A 728 17.14 -7.96 3.90
CA PRO A 728 18.33 -8.42 3.22
C PRO A 728 19.48 -8.68 4.19
N ARG A 729 20.35 -9.58 3.76
CA ARG A 729 21.68 -9.74 4.34
C ARG A 729 22.71 -9.51 3.27
N THR A 730 23.83 -8.89 3.67
CA THR A 730 24.96 -8.78 2.76
C THR A 730 25.47 -10.18 2.42
N PRO A 731 26.22 -10.30 1.33
CA PRO A 731 27.04 -11.47 1.03
C PRO A 731 28.09 -11.80 2.12
N GLY A 732 27.68 -12.30 3.29
CA GLY A 732 28.48 -12.50 4.51
C GLY A 732 28.96 -13.94 4.79
N TRP A 733 28.71 -14.47 6.01
CA TRP A 733 29.24 -15.77 6.49
C TRP A 733 28.44 -17.01 6.03
N GLU A 734 27.15 -16.94 5.64
CA GLU A 734 26.44 -18.12 5.09
C GLU A 734 26.82 -18.44 3.64
N ILE A 735 27.31 -17.42 2.94
CA ILE A 735 28.11 -17.61 1.74
C ILE A 735 29.36 -18.45 2.07
N ALA A 736 29.81 -18.65 3.31
CA ALA A 736 30.85 -19.64 3.61
C ALA A 736 30.38 -21.10 3.52
N ALA A 737 29.06 -21.39 3.50
CA ALA A 737 28.54 -22.74 3.24
C ALA A 737 28.44 -23.05 1.74
N LEU A 738 28.09 -22.05 0.91
CA LEU A 738 28.15 -22.12 -0.56
C LEU A 738 29.59 -21.91 -1.10
N LEU A 739 30.34 -20.94 -0.58
CA LEU A 739 31.77 -20.64 -0.83
C LEU A 739 32.75 -21.50 -0.04
N ALA A 740 32.32 -22.39 0.85
CA ALA A 740 33.18 -23.53 1.21
C ALA A 740 33.58 -24.30 -0.07
N SER A 741 32.81 -24.11 -1.15
CA SER A 741 33.06 -24.61 -2.50
C SER A 741 33.11 -23.51 -3.58
N GLY A 742 33.32 -22.22 -3.30
CA GLY A 742 33.11 -21.11 -4.26
C GLY A 742 34.04 -19.90 -4.09
N VAL A 743 34.10 -19.00 -5.08
CA VAL A 743 34.89 -17.76 -5.14
C VAL A 743 34.04 -16.62 -5.72
N LEU A 744 33.98 -15.48 -5.02
CA LEU A 744 33.32 -14.25 -5.47
C LEU A 744 34.37 -13.23 -5.91
N PHE A 745 34.15 -12.55 -7.04
CA PHE A 745 34.98 -11.47 -7.55
C PHE A 745 34.14 -10.22 -7.71
N LEU A 746 34.68 -9.08 -7.31
CA LEU A 746 34.09 -7.78 -7.58
C LEU A 746 35.14 -6.92 -8.29
N VAL A 747 34.74 -6.29 -9.39
CA VAL A 747 35.56 -5.34 -10.14
C VAL A 747 34.76 -4.05 -10.28
N GLY A 748 35.35 -2.89 -10.07
CA GLY A 748 34.65 -1.62 -10.24
C GLY A 748 35.54 -0.39 -10.06
N GLY A 749 34.92 0.75 -9.81
CA GLY A 749 35.59 2.06 -9.82
C GLY A 749 35.75 2.58 -11.26
N ASP A 750 36.94 3.03 -11.62
CA ASP A 750 37.26 3.53 -12.96
C ASP A 750 37.87 2.47 -13.89
N GLY A 751 37.70 1.18 -13.56
CA GLY A 751 38.19 0.05 -14.35
C GLY A 751 37.08 -0.92 -14.74
N GLU A 752 37.18 -1.48 -15.95
CA GLU A 752 36.22 -2.43 -16.53
C GLU A 752 36.91 -3.75 -16.89
N THR A 753 36.28 -4.90 -16.60
CA THR A 753 36.88 -6.21 -16.91
C THR A 753 36.83 -6.49 -18.40
N ASN A 754 37.93 -6.30 -19.13
CA ASN A 754 38.01 -6.63 -20.54
C ASN A 754 37.86 -8.15 -20.78
N GLN A 755 38.59 -8.96 -20.00
CA GLN A 755 38.61 -10.40 -20.14
C GLN A 755 38.87 -11.10 -18.80
N ILE A 756 38.26 -12.28 -18.61
CA ILE A 756 38.64 -13.23 -17.56
C ILE A 756 39.17 -14.47 -18.24
N THR A 757 40.35 -14.93 -17.82
CA THR A 757 41.00 -16.13 -18.34
C THR A 757 41.40 -17.06 -17.20
N ASP A 758 41.11 -18.35 -17.30
CA ASP A 758 41.54 -19.33 -16.32
C ASP A 758 42.91 -19.96 -16.64
N GLY A 759 43.38 -20.89 -15.80
CA GLY A 759 44.67 -21.57 -16.00
C GLY A 759 44.76 -22.52 -17.19
N GLU A 760 43.65 -22.77 -17.91
CA GLU A 760 43.59 -23.55 -19.16
C GLU A 760 43.40 -22.67 -20.40
N ASP A 761 43.61 -21.36 -20.26
CA ASP A 761 43.41 -20.35 -21.32
C ASP A 761 41.95 -20.24 -21.83
N ARG A 762 40.98 -20.75 -21.07
CA ARG A 762 39.54 -20.54 -21.36
C ARG A 762 39.13 -19.13 -20.98
N THR A 763 38.17 -18.57 -21.70
CA THR A 763 37.78 -17.15 -21.58
C THR A 763 36.33 -16.96 -21.17
N PHE A 764 36.03 -15.88 -20.45
CA PHE A 764 34.65 -15.53 -20.09
C PHE A 764 33.95 -14.67 -21.15
N TYR A 765 34.67 -13.76 -21.81
CA TYR A 765 34.15 -12.92 -22.89
C TYR A 765 34.73 -13.33 -24.25
N GLU A 766 33.93 -13.26 -25.31
CA GLU A 766 34.39 -13.41 -26.69
C GLU A 766 35.04 -12.11 -27.18
N SER A 767 36.24 -12.21 -27.77
CA SER A 767 36.91 -11.07 -28.42
C SER A 767 36.45 -10.96 -29.87
N VAL A 768 35.36 -10.24 -30.16
CA VAL A 768 34.91 -10.02 -31.54
C VAL A 768 35.61 -8.81 -32.14
N LEU A 769 36.63 -9.03 -32.97
CA LEU A 769 37.14 -8.02 -33.89
C LEU A 769 36.14 -7.86 -35.04
N ARG A 770 35.44 -6.71 -35.15
CA ARG A 770 34.77 -6.37 -36.41
C ARG A 770 35.84 -6.14 -37.48
N GLY A 771 35.65 -6.78 -38.63
CA GLY A 771 36.65 -6.86 -39.68
C GLY A 771 37.14 -5.50 -40.21
N GLY A 772 38.46 -5.37 -40.30
CA GLY A 772 39.12 -4.77 -41.46
C GLY A 772 39.41 -3.27 -41.43
N ARG A 773 40.30 -2.81 -40.52
CA ARG A 773 41.46 -1.95 -40.84
C ARG A 773 42.31 -1.70 -39.61
N ARG A 774 43.64 -1.80 -39.77
CA ARG A 774 44.62 -1.50 -38.72
C ARG A 774 44.61 0.01 -38.38
N GLY A 775 44.42 0.30 -37.09
CA GLY A 775 45.01 1.44 -36.41
C GLY A 775 44.13 2.67 -36.22
N THR A 776 43.43 2.73 -35.08
CA THR A 776 43.16 3.95 -34.29
C THR A 776 42.66 3.55 -32.89
N LEU A 777 43.24 4.11 -31.83
CA LEU A 777 42.76 4.01 -30.44
C LEU A 777 41.34 4.58 -30.35
N GLY A 778 40.34 3.75 -30.04
CA GLY A 778 38.97 4.24 -29.78
C GLY A 778 37.81 3.28 -30.02
N GLU A 779 38.01 2.06 -30.53
CA GLU A 779 36.90 1.11 -30.71
C GLU A 779 36.58 0.38 -29.39
N SER A 780 35.39 0.61 -28.82
CA SER A 780 34.86 -0.20 -27.72
C SER A 780 34.47 -1.59 -28.25
N LEU A 781 35.14 -2.64 -27.80
CA LEU A 781 34.77 -4.03 -28.06
C LEU A 781 33.37 -4.31 -27.47
N GLU A 782 32.40 -4.74 -28.28
CA GLU A 782 31.17 -5.35 -27.76
C GLU A 782 31.55 -6.71 -27.13
N ARG A 783 31.44 -6.82 -25.80
CA ARG A 783 31.76 -8.03 -25.03
C ARG A 783 30.53 -8.94 -24.96
N THR A 784 30.62 -10.16 -25.48
CA THR A 784 29.57 -11.20 -25.33
C THR A 784 30.11 -12.34 -24.45
N ILE A 785 29.28 -12.93 -23.59
CA ILE A 785 29.69 -14.08 -22.75
C ILE A 785 29.94 -15.29 -23.64
N VAL A 786 31.05 -16.00 -23.45
CA VAL A 786 31.36 -17.25 -24.16
C VAL A 786 30.35 -18.31 -23.75
N GLU A 787 29.49 -18.73 -24.68
CA GLU A 787 28.45 -19.75 -24.41
C GLU A 787 28.94 -21.19 -24.65
N ASP A 788 29.97 -21.37 -25.48
CA ASP A 788 30.56 -22.68 -25.80
C ASP A 788 31.12 -23.36 -24.54
N ALA A 789 30.61 -24.56 -24.24
CA ALA A 789 30.97 -25.32 -23.05
C ALA A 789 32.46 -25.71 -23.00
N ASP A 790 33.12 -25.85 -24.15
CA ASP A 790 34.53 -26.24 -24.24
C ASP A 790 35.48 -25.03 -24.15
N ALA A 791 35.01 -23.85 -24.54
CA ALA A 791 35.80 -22.60 -24.54
C ALA A 791 35.53 -21.69 -23.32
N ARG A 792 34.38 -21.84 -22.66
CA ARG A 792 33.99 -21.03 -21.50
C ARG A 792 34.69 -21.50 -20.23
N ILE A 793 34.95 -20.57 -19.32
CA ILE A 793 35.36 -20.92 -17.95
C ILE A 793 34.18 -21.63 -17.27
N PRO A 794 34.29 -22.94 -16.93
CA PRO A 794 33.21 -23.67 -16.29
C PRO A 794 32.80 -22.99 -14.99
N GLY A 795 31.51 -23.01 -14.63
CA GLY A 795 31.04 -22.57 -13.31
C GLY A 795 31.26 -21.10 -12.95
N LEU A 796 31.86 -20.27 -13.83
CA LEU A 796 31.99 -18.82 -13.66
C LEU A 796 30.78 -18.13 -14.30
N VAL A 797 30.14 -17.23 -13.55
CA VAL A 797 28.96 -16.48 -13.99
C VAL A 797 29.06 -15.02 -13.53
N ARG A 798 28.48 -14.09 -14.30
CA ARG A 798 28.31 -12.69 -13.90
C ARG A 798 26.95 -12.51 -13.24
N ILE A 799 26.92 -11.90 -12.06
CA ILE A 799 25.69 -11.60 -11.33
C ILE A 799 25.04 -10.35 -11.96
N PRO A 800 23.73 -10.40 -12.28
CA PRO A 800 23.03 -9.28 -12.90
C PRO A 800 22.66 -8.18 -11.90
N PHE A 801 22.80 -6.90 -12.31
CA PHE A 801 22.30 -5.73 -11.57
C PHE A 801 21.36 -4.91 -12.43
N HIS A 802 20.40 -4.22 -11.80
CA HIS A 802 19.56 -3.27 -12.49
C HIS A 802 20.24 -1.92 -12.61
N ASP A 803 20.94 -1.67 -13.72
CA ASP A 803 21.39 -0.32 -14.08
C ASP A 803 21.12 -0.06 -15.57
N GLN A 804 20.60 1.12 -15.91
CA GLN A 804 20.34 1.51 -17.29
C GLN A 804 21.64 1.85 -18.05
N PHE A 805 22.03 1.04 -19.04
CA PHE A 805 22.71 1.51 -20.24
C PHE A 805 21.85 1.15 -21.47
N ALA A 806 20.99 2.09 -21.88
CA ALA A 806 20.58 2.27 -23.29
C ALA A 806 19.57 3.43 -23.43
N ALA A 807 19.86 4.62 -22.88
CA ALA A 807 19.26 5.83 -23.42
C ALA A 807 20.38 6.61 -24.08
N ARG A 808 20.31 6.83 -25.40
CA ARG A 808 21.17 7.77 -26.12
C ARG A 808 20.66 9.18 -25.80
N PRO A 809 21.31 10.00 -24.96
CA PRO A 809 20.96 11.40 -24.91
C PRO A 809 21.71 12.09 -26.07
N THR A 810 21.01 12.86 -26.87
CA THR A 810 21.65 13.87 -27.74
C THR A 810 21.52 15.23 -27.06
N ASP A 811 22.52 16.09 -27.23
CA ASP A 811 22.39 17.47 -26.77
C ASP A 811 21.38 18.27 -27.62
N ALA A 812 21.11 19.52 -27.23
CA ALA A 812 20.19 20.42 -27.93
C ALA A 812 20.63 20.78 -29.37
N ALA A 813 21.84 20.39 -29.78
CA ALA A 813 22.38 20.60 -31.13
C ALA A 813 22.44 19.28 -31.94
N GLY A 814 21.98 18.15 -31.39
CA GLY A 814 21.93 16.86 -32.07
C GLY A 814 23.27 16.11 -32.10
N HIS A 815 24.25 16.50 -31.28
CA HIS A 815 25.49 15.76 -31.15
C HIS A 815 25.29 14.54 -30.24
N ASN A 816 25.95 13.43 -30.62
CA ASN A 816 25.89 12.17 -29.91
C ASN A 816 26.73 12.25 -28.61
N LEU A 817 26.10 12.26 -27.44
CA LEU A 817 26.82 12.28 -26.15
C LEU A 817 27.59 10.98 -25.88
N ALA A 818 27.41 9.92 -26.67
CA ALA A 818 28.28 8.73 -26.61
C ALA A 818 29.74 9.04 -27.01
N GLU A 819 29.98 10.08 -27.81
CA GLU A 819 31.36 10.54 -28.12
C GLU A 819 31.98 11.37 -26.98
N LEU A 820 31.14 11.94 -26.09
CA LEU A 820 31.58 12.63 -24.87
C LEU A 820 31.65 11.70 -23.64
N ALA A 821 31.02 10.52 -23.70
CA ALA A 821 31.07 9.47 -22.68
C ALA A 821 32.40 8.70 -22.65
N VAL A 822 33.42 9.14 -23.38
CA VAL A 822 34.79 8.60 -23.34
C VAL A 822 35.49 8.90 -21.99
N LEU A 823 34.87 9.67 -21.08
CA LEU A 823 35.41 10.00 -19.76
C LEU A 823 34.52 9.52 -18.57
N GLY A 824 33.58 8.59 -18.80
CA GLY A 824 32.64 8.09 -17.77
C GLY A 824 33.16 6.84 -17.03
N ARG A 825 33.05 6.83 -15.69
CA ARG A 825 33.47 5.73 -14.79
C ARG A 825 32.85 4.37 -15.19
N ALA A 826 33.56 3.27 -14.95
CA ALA A 826 33.12 1.90 -15.25
C ALA A 826 32.01 1.41 -14.32
N GLN A 827 31.14 0.52 -14.80
CA GLN A 827 30.13 -0.13 -13.95
C GLN A 827 30.77 -1.20 -13.06
N PRO A 828 30.26 -1.39 -11.84
CA PRO A 828 30.65 -2.51 -11.00
C PRO A 828 30.21 -3.85 -11.60
N GLU A 829 31.07 -4.85 -11.50
CA GLU A 829 30.87 -6.18 -12.02
C GLU A 829 31.09 -7.18 -10.89
N ILE A 830 30.10 -8.05 -10.63
CA ILE A 830 30.24 -9.16 -9.68
C ILE A 830 30.26 -10.47 -10.47
N TYR A 831 31.27 -11.30 -10.21
CA TYR A 831 31.40 -12.63 -10.77
C TYR A 831 31.45 -13.68 -9.67
N PHE A 832 30.86 -14.84 -9.92
CA PHE A 832 30.87 -15.99 -9.01
C PHE A 832 31.41 -17.22 -9.72
N GLY A 833 32.34 -17.96 -9.10
CA GLY A 833 32.90 -19.22 -9.62
C GLY A 833 33.04 -20.30 -8.53
N GLN A 834 32.71 -21.57 -8.79
CA GLN A 834 32.64 -22.62 -7.74
C GLN A 834 33.99 -23.35 -7.39
N ALA A 835 34.84 -22.87 -6.46
CA ALA A 835 36.10 -23.49 -6.00
C ALA A 835 36.23 -25.05 -6.01
N PRO A 836 37.40 -25.61 -6.42
CA PRO A 836 37.64 -27.06 -6.38
C PRO A 836 37.76 -27.58 -4.93
N SER A 837 37.08 -28.68 -4.61
CA SER A 837 37.04 -29.29 -3.26
C SER A 837 38.43 -29.54 -2.64
N PRO A 838 38.61 -29.31 -1.32
CA PRO A 838 39.80 -29.77 -0.61
C PRO A 838 39.78 -31.31 -0.50
N LEU A 839 40.73 -31.95 -1.17
CA LEU A 839 40.98 -33.40 -1.10
C LEU A 839 40.91 -33.93 0.35
N ARG A 840 39.94 -34.82 0.61
CA ARG A 840 39.99 -35.78 1.72
C ARG A 840 41.16 -36.74 1.44
N ARG A 841 42.05 -36.97 2.42
CA ARG A 841 43.20 -37.88 2.27
C ARG A 841 42.70 -39.31 1.92
N PRO A 842 43.32 -40.02 0.96
CA PRO A 842 42.96 -41.40 0.66
C PRO A 842 43.56 -42.30 1.76
N GLY A 843 42.70 -42.95 2.53
CA GLY A 843 43.14 -43.93 3.54
C GLY A 843 42.38 -43.90 4.86
N GLN A 844 41.05 -43.91 4.82
CA GLN A 844 40.25 -44.57 5.87
C GLN A 844 39.06 -45.27 5.20
N SER A 845 38.88 -46.53 5.56
CA SER A 845 38.08 -47.52 4.84
C SER A 845 36.62 -47.14 4.63
N GLU A 846 36.14 -47.41 3.43
CA GLU A 846 34.76 -47.83 3.17
C GLU A 846 34.39 -48.94 4.14
N ASN A 847 33.66 -48.62 5.20
CA ASN A 847 32.75 -49.51 5.94
C ASN A 847 32.18 -48.78 7.17
N ALA A 848 31.12 -48.01 6.95
CA ALA A 848 30.07 -47.80 7.94
C ALA A 848 28.77 -47.57 7.17
N GLY A 849 27.80 -48.46 7.36
CA GLY A 849 26.42 -48.27 6.90
C GLY A 849 25.78 -47.03 7.53
N PRO A 850 24.52 -46.73 7.18
CA PRO A 850 23.89 -45.45 7.51
C PRO A 850 23.72 -45.34 9.02
N ALA A 851 24.61 -44.61 9.67
CA ALA A 851 24.49 -44.24 11.07
C ALA A 851 23.89 -42.84 11.11
N GLU A 852 22.60 -42.81 11.43
CA GLU A 852 21.85 -41.67 11.94
C GLU A 852 22.65 -40.97 13.05
N GLY A 853 23.39 -39.92 12.67
CA GLY A 853 24.11 -39.04 13.56
C GLY A 853 23.48 -37.66 13.52
N ARG A 854 22.47 -37.46 14.38
CA ARG A 854 21.71 -36.24 14.60
C ARG A 854 22.59 -34.97 14.63
N PHE A 855 22.56 -34.18 13.57
CA PHE A 855 22.48 -32.73 13.73
C PHE A 855 21.01 -32.42 14.00
N SER A 856 20.66 -32.28 15.28
CA SER A 856 19.30 -31.96 15.69
C SER A 856 18.91 -30.59 15.15
N SER A 857 17.84 -30.57 14.36
CA SER A 857 17.07 -29.42 13.88
C SER A 857 16.56 -28.47 14.99
N GLU A 858 16.87 -28.72 16.26
CA GLU A 858 16.37 -27.99 17.44
C GLU A 858 17.15 -26.69 17.77
N ARG A 859 18.28 -26.39 17.12
CA ARG A 859 19.00 -25.10 17.31
C ARG A 859 18.88 -24.09 16.18
N LEU A 860 18.23 -24.44 15.07
CA LEU A 860 17.86 -23.51 13.98
C LEU A 860 16.39 -23.08 14.04
N THR A 861 15.63 -23.56 15.04
CA THR A 861 14.17 -23.36 15.16
C THR A 861 13.76 -22.42 16.30
N ARG A 862 14.66 -21.61 16.86
CA ARG A 862 14.34 -20.65 17.94
C ARG A 862 14.37 -19.16 17.59
N MET A 863 14.40 -18.80 16.30
CA MET A 863 14.15 -17.42 15.84
C MET A 863 13.16 -17.41 14.68
N ALA A 864 11.96 -17.95 14.94
CA ALA A 864 10.79 -17.75 14.09
C ALA A 864 9.55 -17.62 15.00
N PRO A 865 9.05 -16.40 15.24
CA PRO A 865 7.68 -16.21 15.70
C PRO A 865 6.74 -16.43 14.51
N ARG A 866 6.06 -17.58 14.54
CA ARG A 866 4.74 -17.88 14.00
C ARG A 866 4.03 -16.78 13.16
N THR A 867 4.10 -16.89 11.84
CA THR A 867 2.90 -16.74 10.99
C THR A 867 2.43 -18.13 10.56
N GLY A 868 1.17 -18.43 10.82
CA GLY A 868 0.56 -19.69 10.47
C GLY A 868 0.45 -19.86 8.95
N ARG A 869 0.82 -21.04 8.46
CA ARG A 869 0.54 -21.58 7.11
C ARG A 869 1.19 -20.89 5.91
N PHE A 870 2.52 -20.75 5.85
CA PHE A 870 3.23 -20.67 4.54
C PHE A 870 4.60 -21.38 4.52
N SER A 871 4.91 -22.21 5.52
CA SER A 871 6.21 -22.90 5.65
C SER A 871 6.37 -24.20 4.83
N GLU A 872 5.57 -24.42 3.79
CA GLU A 872 5.69 -25.60 2.91
C GLU A 872 6.11 -25.19 1.49
N VAL A 873 7.32 -24.65 1.36
CA VAL A 873 8.10 -24.81 0.11
C VAL A 873 9.37 -25.59 0.46
N SER A 874 9.17 -26.85 0.88
CA SER A 874 10.22 -27.85 1.09
C SER A 874 10.74 -28.44 -0.23
N GLY A 875 10.82 -27.62 -1.29
CA GLY A 875 11.04 -28.07 -2.67
C GLY A 875 12.37 -27.65 -3.31
N ILE A 876 13.24 -26.94 -2.58
CA ILE A 876 14.60 -26.69 -3.06
C ILE A 876 15.44 -27.89 -2.62
N ASP A 877 15.60 -28.87 -3.51
CA ASP A 877 16.58 -29.94 -3.33
C ASP A 877 17.96 -29.32 -3.05
N PRO A 878 18.67 -29.75 -1.99
CA PRO A 878 20.05 -29.34 -1.80
C PRO A 878 20.87 -29.82 -3.00
N ILE A 879 21.50 -28.85 -3.66
CA ILE A 879 22.31 -29.01 -4.88
C ILE A 879 23.21 -30.24 -4.80
N SER A 880 23.14 -31.13 -5.79
CA SER A 880 24.28 -31.96 -6.20
C SER A 880 25.11 -31.16 -7.21
N PRO A 881 26.31 -30.67 -6.86
CA PRO A 881 27.03 -29.67 -7.63
C PRO A 881 27.79 -30.24 -8.84
N VAL A 882 27.82 -29.48 -9.94
CA VAL A 882 28.73 -29.68 -11.08
C VAL A 882 30.01 -28.87 -10.82
N HIS A 883 31.14 -29.56 -10.70
CA HIS A 883 32.41 -29.03 -10.20
C HIS A 883 33.10 -28.04 -11.17
N LEU A 884 33.76 -26.99 -10.64
CA LEU A 884 34.94 -26.44 -11.33
C LEU A 884 35.93 -27.61 -11.49
N GLY A 885 36.38 -27.86 -12.72
CA GLY A 885 37.45 -28.80 -12.97
C GLY A 885 38.68 -28.49 -12.11
N GLN A 886 39.61 -29.45 -11.99
CA GLN A 886 40.84 -29.30 -11.20
C GLN A 886 41.72 -28.09 -11.59
N THR A 887 41.36 -27.34 -12.62
CA THR A 887 42.15 -26.39 -13.38
C THR A 887 41.80 -24.91 -13.17
N ALA A 888 40.68 -24.57 -12.53
CA ALA A 888 40.30 -23.19 -12.19
C ALA A 888 40.96 -22.65 -10.88
N ARG A 889 42.20 -23.07 -10.58
CA ARG A 889 42.96 -22.61 -9.41
C ARG A 889 43.71 -21.31 -9.65
N SER A 890 43.87 -20.94 -10.93
CA SER A 890 44.51 -19.72 -11.39
C SER A 890 43.52 -18.96 -12.27
N MET A 891 43.37 -17.65 -12.04
CA MET A 891 42.54 -16.77 -12.86
C MET A 891 43.20 -15.42 -13.08
N ARG A 892 43.06 -14.89 -14.30
CA ARG A 892 43.57 -13.60 -14.72
C ARG A 892 42.42 -12.71 -15.15
N PHE A 893 42.35 -11.53 -14.56
CA PHE A 893 41.44 -10.46 -14.94
C PHE A 893 42.24 -9.41 -15.69
N ALA A 894 41.83 -9.09 -16.92
CA ALA A 894 42.31 -7.91 -17.64
C ALA A 894 41.36 -6.75 -17.33
N ILE A 895 41.88 -5.65 -16.80
CA ILE A 895 41.11 -4.49 -16.35
C ILE A 895 41.55 -3.27 -17.14
N ASP A 896 40.63 -2.68 -17.90
CA ASP A 896 40.91 -1.49 -18.71
C ASP A 896 40.53 -0.22 -17.92
N GLY A 897 41.47 0.72 -17.77
CA GLY A 897 41.24 2.00 -17.11
C GLY A 897 40.48 2.99 -18.01
N ARG A 898 39.31 3.47 -17.54
CA ARG A 898 38.41 4.37 -18.28
C ARG A 898 38.68 5.86 -18.04
N SER A 899 39.22 6.24 -16.88
CA SER A 899 39.45 7.63 -16.48
C SER A 899 40.77 7.79 -15.68
N ASP A 900 41.01 8.99 -15.15
CA ASP A 900 42.16 9.33 -14.28
C ASP A 900 41.93 9.02 -12.78
N GLY A 901 40.83 8.35 -12.43
CA GLY A 901 40.53 7.92 -11.05
C GLY A 901 41.24 6.62 -10.67
N ALA A 902 40.53 5.63 -10.11
CA ALA A 902 41.12 4.36 -9.66
C ALA A 902 40.20 3.17 -9.88
N TRP A 903 40.76 2.03 -10.29
CA TRP A 903 40.02 0.77 -10.32
C TRP A 903 40.16 0.04 -8.99
N SER A 904 39.12 -0.70 -8.63
CA SER A 904 39.04 -1.50 -7.42
C SER A 904 38.74 -2.95 -7.79
N PHE A 905 39.46 -3.87 -7.16
CA PHE A 905 39.29 -5.30 -7.33
C PHE A 905 39.16 -5.94 -5.95
N ALA A 906 38.15 -6.77 -5.76
CA ALA A 906 38.00 -7.58 -4.56
C ALA A 906 37.77 -9.05 -4.93
N VAL A 907 38.31 -9.95 -4.12
CA VAL A 907 38.07 -11.38 -4.22
C VAL A 907 37.82 -11.98 -2.85
N ARG A 908 36.83 -12.87 -2.76
CA ARG A 908 36.58 -13.75 -1.62
C ARG A 908 36.70 -15.20 -2.07
N ALA A 909 37.74 -15.88 -1.60
CA ALA A 909 38.02 -17.29 -1.86
C ALA A 909 38.03 -18.09 -0.53
N PRO A 910 37.94 -19.43 -0.55
CA PRO A 910 38.10 -20.21 0.67
C PRO A 910 39.49 -19.91 1.28
N ARG A 911 39.55 -19.44 2.53
CA ARG A 911 40.78 -19.07 3.28
C ARG A 911 41.49 -17.77 2.88
N MET A 912 40.97 -17.00 1.92
CA MET A 912 41.54 -15.69 1.56
C MET A 912 40.45 -14.68 1.19
N SER A 913 40.65 -13.43 1.58
CA SER A 913 40.07 -12.27 0.91
C SER A 913 41.15 -11.33 0.52
N ALA A 914 41.00 -10.68 -0.63
CA ALA A 914 41.90 -9.62 -1.02
C ALA A 914 41.12 -8.47 -1.63
N HIS A 915 41.64 -7.26 -1.43
CA HIS A 915 41.12 -6.04 -2.00
C HIS A 915 42.30 -5.20 -2.49
N ALA A 916 42.18 -4.66 -3.70
CA ALA A 916 43.18 -3.79 -4.29
C ALA A 916 42.51 -2.56 -4.89
N VAL A 917 43.09 -1.39 -4.60
CA VAL A 917 42.72 -0.11 -5.21
C VAL A 917 43.96 0.45 -5.90
N VAL A 918 43.89 0.63 -7.20
CA VAL A 918 45.03 1.07 -8.02
C VAL A 918 44.60 2.26 -8.87
N PRO A 919 45.33 3.39 -8.83
CA PRO A 919 45.06 4.51 -9.73
C PRO A 919 45.05 4.07 -11.19
N CYS A 920 44.09 4.56 -11.96
CA CYS A 920 43.97 4.30 -13.39
C CYS A 920 44.98 5.15 -14.17
N ALA A 921 45.26 4.70 -15.39
CA ALA A 921 45.82 5.55 -16.44
C ALA A 921 44.91 5.35 -17.66
N PRO A 922 44.33 6.40 -18.24
CA PRO A 922 43.42 6.25 -19.38
C PRO A 922 44.06 5.43 -20.50
N GLY A 923 43.41 4.34 -20.93
CA GLY A 923 43.90 3.44 -21.96
C GLY A 923 44.90 2.37 -21.50
N ALA A 924 45.27 2.33 -20.22
CA ALA A 924 46.07 1.25 -19.66
C ALA A 924 45.22 0.00 -19.41
N GLN A 925 45.70 -1.15 -19.91
CA GLN A 925 45.19 -2.47 -19.57
C GLN A 925 46.03 -3.11 -18.46
N ASP A 926 45.52 -3.04 -17.24
CA ASP A 926 46.14 -3.69 -16.09
C ASP A 926 45.68 -5.15 -15.99
N SER A 927 46.40 -5.96 -15.21
CA SER A 927 45.95 -7.32 -14.92
C SER A 927 46.09 -7.69 -13.46
N VAL A 928 45.07 -8.40 -12.97
CA VAL A 928 45.07 -9.05 -11.67
C VAL A 928 45.15 -10.55 -11.89
N HIS A 929 46.16 -11.18 -11.31
CA HIS A 929 46.37 -12.62 -11.38
C HIS A 929 46.23 -13.23 -9.98
N LEU A 930 45.35 -14.21 -9.89
CA LEU A 930 45.10 -15.00 -8.70
C LEU A 930 45.61 -16.42 -8.93
N ASP A 931 46.27 -17.02 -7.93
CA ASP A 931 46.72 -18.42 -7.97
C ASP A 931 46.47 -19.14 -6.63
N GLN A 932 46.36 -20.47 -6.71
CA GLN A 932 46.07 -21.41 -5.62
C GLN A 932 44.73 -21.14 -4.89
N LEU A 933 43.73 -20.55 -5.58
CA LEU A 933 42.44 -20.21 -4.98
C LEU A 933 41.83 -21.38 -4.20
N GLY A 934 41.51 -21.15 -2.92
CA GLY A 934 40.96 -22.15 -2.00
C GLY A 934 41.98 -22.95 -1.16
N ARG A 935 43.29 -22.71 -1.30
CA ARG A 935 44.35 -23.35 -0.50
C ARG A 935 44.73 -22.54 0.75
N GLY A 936 45.55 -23.14 1.62
CA GLY A 936 46.14 -22.42 2.76
C GLY A 936 47.17 -21.38 2.33
N ASP A 937 47.77 -21.58 1.15
CA ASP A 937 48.70 -20.68 0.50
C ASP A 937 48.04 -20.10 -0.75
N GLN A 938 47.86 -18.78 -0.83
CA GLN A 938 47.13 -18.13 -1.92
C GLN A 938 47.84 -16.86 -2.37
N THR A 939 47.82 -16.61 -3.68
CA THR A 939 48.60 -15.54 -4.30
C THR A 939 47.70 -14.53 -5.01
N LEU A 940 47.98 -13.25 -4.80
CA LEU A 940 47.50 -12.12 -5.58
C LEU A 940 48.70 -11.42 -6.21
N ALA A 941 48.69 -11.26 -7.53
CA ALA A 941 49.65 -10.47 -8.27
C ALA A 941 48.94 -9.40 -9.07
N ILE A 942 49.45 -8.17 -9.02
CA ILE A 942 48.94 -7.05 -9.80
C ILE A 942 50.05 -6.59 -10.75
N ARG A 943 49.68 -6.39 -12.02
CA ARG A 943 50.59 -5.92 -13.08
C ARG A 943 49.98 -4.71 -13.78
N ALA A 944 50.74 -3.64 -13.91
CA ALA A 944 50.33 -2.48 -14.72
C ALA A 944 50.62 -2.71 -16.22
N SER A 945 49.82 -2.08 -17.07
CA SER A 945 50.00 -2.09 -18.53
C SER A 945 51.38 -1.57 -18.96
N THR A 946 51.78 -1.91 -20.19
CA THR A 946 53.07 -1.53 -20.81
C THR A 946 53.30 -0.03 -20.99
N GLU A 947 52.29 0.83 -20.79
CA GLU A 947 52.33 2.26 -21.13
C GLU A 947 52.14 3.22 -19.94
N ALA A 948 51.95 2.73 -18.71
CA ALA A 948 51.66 3.56 -17.54
C ALA A 948 52.92 3.96 -16.74
N ALA A 949 52.95 5.19 -16.20
CA ALA A 949 53.91 5.59 -15.17
C ALA A 949 53.70 4.80 -13.86
N VAL A 950 54.68 4.82 -12.94
CA VAL A 950 54.56 4.15 -11.63
C VAL A 950 53.37 4.74 -10.86
N ARG A 951 52.40 3.88 -10.49
CA ARG A 951 51.20 4.27 -9.74
C ARG A 951 51.21 3.62 -8.36
N LEU A 952 50.89 4.39 -7.32
CA LEU A 952 50.91 3.92 -5.94
C LEU A 952 49.52 3.41 -5.55
N GLY A 953 49.39 2.10 -5.41
CA GLY A 953 48.14 1.43 -5.02
C GLY A 953 48.11 1.05 -3.54
N THR A 954 46.92 0.63 -3.09
CA THR A 954 46.71 -0.01 -1.80
C THR A 954 46.26 -1.44 -2.02
N ILE A 955 46.89 -2.39 -1.34
CA ILE A 955 46.54 -3.82 -1.44
C ILE A 955 46.35 -4.36 -0.02
N ALA A 956 45.17 -4.91 0.26
CA ALA A 956 44.84 -5.59 1.49
C ALA A 956 44.60 -7.07 1.24
N LEU A 957 45.21 -7.94 2.05
CA LEU A 957 44.96 -9.38 2.06
C LEU A 957 44.58 -9.83 3.46
N GLN A 958 43.68 -10.78 3.51
CA GLN A 958 43.14 -11.35 4.73
C GLN A 958 43.07 -12.87 4.59
N GLY A 959 43.56 -13.62 5.59
CA GLY A 959 43.59 -15.08 5.56
C GLY A 959 43.18 -15.73 6.88
N TRP A 960 42.78 -17.01 6.81
CA TRP A 960 42.42 -17.82 7.99
C TRP A 960 42.82 -19.29 7.80
N THR A 961 43.18 -19.96 8.89
CA THR A 961 43.63 -21.37 8.88
C THR A 961 42.44 -22.35 8.78
N THR A 962 41.33 -22.04 9.46
CA THR A 962 40.11 -22.84 9.51
C THR A 962 38.87 -21.94 9.43
N LEU A 963 37.78 -22.46 8.83
CA LEU A 963 36.49 -21.78 8.81
C LEU A 963 35.98 -21.63 10.25
N GLY A 964 35.80 -20.39 10.71
CA GLY A 964 35.27 -20.02 12.03
C GLY A 964 36.30 -19.34 12.94
N GLN A 965 37.57 -19.29 12.54
CA GLN A 965 38.59 -18.51 13.23
C GLN A 965 38.66 -17.08 12.73
N ARG A 966 39.03 -16.16 13.63
CA ARG A 966 39.21 -14.75 13.28
C ARG A 966 40.32 -14.59 12.24
N PRO A 967 40.11 -13.75 11.23
CA PRO A 967 41.05 -13.58 10.14
C PRO A 967 42.27 -12.75 10.55
N LYS A 968 43.37 -12.94 9.81
CA LYS A 968 44.62 -12.18 9.93
C LYS A 968 44.79 -11.34 8.69
N SER A 969 45.08 -10.06 8.85
CA SER A 969 45.14 -9.14 7.72
C SER A 969 46.46 -8.39 7.60
N PHE A 970 46.87 -8.17 6.37
CA PHE A 970 47.97 -7.31 5.98
C PHE A 970 47.48 -6.30 4.95
N GLU A 971 47.82 -5.04 5.15
CA GLU A 971 47.50 -3.94 4.25
C GLU A 971 48.83 -3.26 3.89
N LEU A 972 49.13 -3.22 2.59
CA LEU A 972 50.24 -2.47 2.05
C LEU A 972 49.71 -1.18 1.44
N ARG A 973 50.26 -0.05 1.89
CA ARG A 973 49.95 1.28 1.35
C ARG A 973 51.12 1.80 0.55
N GLY A 974 50.78 2.49 -0.54
CA GLY A 974 51.79 3.08 -1.42
C GLY A 974 52.58 2.05 -2.22
N VAL A 975 51.98 0.90 -2.54
CA VAL A 975 52.65 -0.15 -3.33
C VAL A 975 52.82 0.35 -4.77
N PRO A 976 54.05 0.46 -5.29
CA PRO A 976 54.26 0.81 -6.69
C PRO A 976 53.80 -0.34 -7.59
N VAL A 977 52.79 -0.07 -8.42
CA VAL A 977 52.39 -0.97 -9.51
C VAL A 977 53.21 -0.57 -10.74
N LEU A 978 54.09 -1.48 -11.17
CA LEU A 978 55.11 -1.23 -12.17
C LEU A 978 54.77 -1.85 -13.54
N THR A 979 55.18 -1.17 -14.60
CA THR A 979 55.10 -1.64 -15.98
C THR A 979 55.86 -2.97 -16.15
N ASN A 980 55.22 -4.00 -16.71
CA ASN A 980 55.83 -5.32 -16.98
C ASN A 980 56.39 -6.10 -15.76
N GLN A 981 56.08 -5.68 -14.53
CA GLN A 981 56.60 -6.33 -13.32
C GLN A 981 55.48 -6.51 -12.30
N ALA A 982 55.38 -7.71 -11.74
CA ALA A 982 54.40 -8.01 -10.72
C ALA A 982 54.94 -7.65 -9.33
N VAL A 983 54.11 -6.97 -8.54
CA VAL A 983 54.22 -7.10 -7.08
C VAL A 983 53.34 -8.29 -6.70
N THR A 984 53.99 -9.35 -6.24
CA THR A 984 53.32 -10.60 -5.87
C THR A 984 53.20 -10.67 -4.37
N MET A 985 51.97 -10.85 -3.90
CA MET A 985 51.63 -11.01 -2.49
C MET A 985 51.03 -12.38 -2.27
N ARG A 986 51.60 -13.15 -1.35
CA ARG A 986 51.12 -14.49 -1.00
C ARG A 986 50.89 -14.59 0.49
N LEU A 987 49.74 -15.13 0.88
CA LEU A 987 49.46 -15.52 2.26
C LEU A 987 49.85 -16.98 2.44
N ASP A 988 50.58 -17.28 3.52
CA ASP A 988 51.00 -18.65 3.89
C ASP A 988 50.35 -19.09 5.20
N ASP A 989 50.12 -20.40 5.33
CA ASP A 989 49.55 -21.04 6.53
C ASP A 989 48.27 -20.32 7.01
N GLY A 990 47.36 -20.05 6.07
CA GLY A 990 46.09 -19.38 6.36
C GLY A 990 46.25 -17.98 6.93
N GLY A 991 47.20 -17.19 6.38
CA GLY A 991 47.42 -15.79 6.75
C GLY A 991 48.33 -15.58 7.95
N ARG A 992 49.11 -16.58 8.38
CA ARG A 992 50.08 -16.45 9.50
C ARG A 992 51.40 -15.80 9.09
N GLU A 993 51.73 -15.86 7.82
CA GLU A 993 52.92 -15.25 7.23
C GLU A 993 52.51 -14.58 5.91
N LEU A 994 53.03 -13.37 5.67
CA LEU A 994 52.91 -12.68 4.40
C LEU A 994 54.23 -12.85 3.64
N VAL A 995 54.14 -13.27 2.39
CA VAL A 995 55.29 -13.38 1.49
C VAL A 995 55.13 -12.37 0.36
N LEU A 996 56.11 -11.49 0.22
CA LEU A 996 56.19 -10.46 -0.80
C LEU A 996 57.34 -10.79 -1.73
N GLN A 997 57.07 -10.82 -3.02
CA GLN A 997 58.11 -10.99 -4.04
C GLN A 997 58.11 -9.77 -4.95
N ASN A 998 59.29 -9.17 -5.08
CA ASN A 998 59.52 -8.05 -5.98
C ASN A 998 60.32 -8.53 -7.19
N GLU A 999 59.67 -8.64 -8.35
CA GLU A 999 60.33 -8.99 -9.61
C GLU A 999 60.89 -7.74 -10.35
N GLY A 1000 60.75 -6.55 -9.76
CA GLY A 1000 61.12 -5.26 -10.33
C GLY A 1000 62.22 -4.50 -9.58
N PRO A 1001 62.45 -3.20 -9.88
CA PRO A 1001 63.36 -2.33 -9.13
C PRO A 1001 62.91 -2.21 -7.67
N ASP A 1002 63.75 -1.65 -6.81
CA ASP A 1002 63.46 -1.52 -5.38
C ASP A 1002 62.07 -0.89 -5.12
N VAL A 1003 61.27 -1.58 -4.30
CA VAL A 1003 59.88 -1.20 -4.00
C VAL A 1003 59.79 -0.74 -2.55
N ALA A 1004 59.29 0.48 -2.33
CA ALA A 1004 59.01 1.04 -1.01
C ALA A 1004 57.51 1.03 -0.71
N PHE A 1005 57.12 0.64 0.50
CA PHE A 1005 55.72 0.63 0.93
C PHE A 1005 55.60 0.73 2.46
N GLU A 1006 54.40 1.05 2.92
CA GLU A 1006 54.03 0.97 4.33
C GLU A 1006 53.27 -0.32 4.60
N LEU A 1007 53.57 -0.97 5.73
CA LEU A 1007 52.86 -2.16 6.18
C LEU A 1007 52.00 -1.83 7.39
N VAL A 1008 50.73 -2.19 7.30
CA VAL A 1008 49.83 -2.33 8.43
C VAL A 1008 49.49 -3.82 8.56
N ALA A 1009 49.83 -4.43 9.68
CA ALA A 1009 49.44 -5.80 10.00
C ALA A 1009 48.44 -5.76 11.16
N ARG A 1010 47.44 -6.65 11.14
CA ARG A 1010 46.43 -6.69 12.21
C ARG A 1010 46.10 -8.13 12.60
N ALA A 1011 46.22 -8.38 13.89
CA ALA A 1011 45.67 -9.55 14.54
C ALA A 1011 44.18 -9.38 14.80
N GLU A 1012 43.38 -10.33 14.35
CA GLU A 1012 41.97 -10.42 14.70
C GLU A 1012 41.19 -9.11 14.40
N SER A 1013 40.20 -8.78 15.25
CA SER A 1013 39.39 -7.55 15.19
C SER A 1013 39.99 -6.39 16.00
N ALA A 1014 41.29 -6.43 16.31
CA ALA A 1014 41.94 -5.35 17.06
C ALA A 1014 42.03 -4.05 16.25
N ALA A 1015 42.19 -2.91 16.94
CA ALA A 1015 42.44 -1.63 16.30
C ALA A 1015 43.63 -1.74 15.30
N PRO A 1016 43.61 -0.99 14.18
CA PRO A 1016 44.74 -0.96 13.27
C PRO A 1016 46.01 -0.61 14.04
N GLN A 1017 47.02 -1.47 13.95
CA GLN A 1017 48.33 -1.11 14.47
C GLN A 1017 48.83 0.13 13.74
N ALA A 1018 49.57 1.00 14.44
CA ALA A 1018 50.16 2.13 13.75
C ALA A 1018 51.05 1.62 12.60
N PRO A 1019 51.01 2.29 11.43
CA PRO A 1019 51.73 1.85 10.25
C PRO A 1019 53.22 1.69 10.55
N ARG A 1020 53.85 0.76 9.84
CA ARG A 1020 55.30 0.57 9.84
C ARG A 1020 55.81 1.11 8.51
N SER A 1021 56.31 2.36 8.49
CA SER A 1021 56.96 2.93 7.31
C SER A 1021 58.46 2.64 7.38
N SER A 1022 59.06 2.36 6.22
CA SER A 1022 60.48 2.00 5.96
C SER A 1022 60.71 0.59 5.40
N ILE A 1023 59.73 -0.05 4.76
CA ILE A 1023 59.99 -1.30 4.05
C ILE A 1023 60.45 -0.98 2.63
N VAL A 1024 61.71 -1.29 2.33
CA VAL A 1024 62.25 -1.33 0.97
C VAL A 1024 62.58 -2.78 0.64
N LEU A 1025 61.90 -3.34 -0.35
CA LEU A 1025 62.17 -4.66 -0.89
C LEU A 1025 63.00 -4.52 -2.16
N GLU A 1026 64.27 -4.93 -2.07
CA GLU A 1026 65.23 -4.87 -3.17
C GLU A 1026 64.81 -5.72 -4.37
N ALA A 1027 65.32 -5.33 -5.54
CA ALA A 1027 65.04 -6.01 -6.78
C ALA A 1027 65.34 -7.53 -6.75
N GLY A 1028 64.37 -8.33 -7.20
CA GLY A 1028 64.47 -9.79 -7.27
C GLY A 1028 64.39 -10.52 -5.92
N LYS A 1029 64.20 -9.80 -4.80
CA LYS A 1029 64.20 -10.39 -3.45
C LYS A 1029 62.79 -10.78 -2.99
N VAL A 1030 62.75 -11.65 -1.99
CA VAL A 1030 61.53 -12.10 -1.33
C VAL A 1030 61.55 -11.70 0.14
N ALA A 1031 60.54 -10.98 0.61
CA ALA A 1031 60.34 -10.70 2.03
C ALA A 1031 59.29 -11.65 2.61
N ARG A 1032 59.62 -12.32 3.71
CA ARG A 1032 58.68 -13.08 4.54
C ARG A 1032 58.46 -12.33 5.84
N LEU A 1033 57.22 -11.94 6.10
CA LEU A 1033 56.82 -11.15 7.25
C LEU A 1033 55.92 -11.99 8.14
N ARG A 1034 56.37 -12.23 9.38
CA ARG A 1034 55.66 -13.05 10.34
C ARG A 1034 55.68 -12.38 11.71
N PRO A 1035 54.51 -12.01 12.27
CA PRO A 1035 54.42 -11.61 13.66
C PRO A 1035 54.91 -12.74 14.58
N VAL A 1036 55.57 -12.37 15.69
CA VAL A 1036 56.06 -13.32 16.71
C VAL A 1036 54.87 -14.06 17.34
N ASP A 1037 53.81 -13.32 17.65
CA ASP A 1037 52.49 -13.82 18.02
C ASP A 1037 51.43 -12.96 17.31
N TRP A 1038 50.23 -13.50 17.12
CA TRP A 1038 49.05 -12.83 16.57
C TRP A 1038 48.08 -12.38 17.67
N ASP A 1039 48.53 -12.31 18.92
CA ASP A 1039 47.82 -11.61 19.99
C ASP A 1039 47.98 -10.08 19.82
N ALA A 1040 46.90 -9.32 20.01
CA ALA A 1040 46.88 -7.88 19.77
C ALA A 1040 47.89 -7.11 20.65
N ALA A 1041 47.98 -7.46 21.94
CA ALA A 1041 48.91 -6.81 22.86
C ALA A 1041 50.37 -7.11 22.50
N THR A 1042 50.64 -8.35 22.08
CA THR A 1042 51.98 -8.78 21.66
C THR A 1042 52.40 -8.16 20.34
N MET A 1043 51.50 -8.12 19.35
CA MET A 1043 51.79 -7.46 18.07
C MET A 1043 52.02 -5.95 18.26
N ASP A 1044 51.40 -5.31 19.24
CA ASP A 1044 51.57 -3.87 19.52
C ASP A 1044 52.88 -3.58 20.24
N ALA A 1045 53.35 -4.50 21.10
CA ALA A 1045 54.55 -4.34 21.90
C ALA A 1045 55.85 -4.76 21.18
N VAL A 1046 55.76 -5.60 20.14
CA VAL A 1046 56.92 -6.25 19.52
C VAL A 1046 57.02 -5.89 18.03
N PRO A 1047 58.22 -5.59 17.49
CA PRO A 1047 58.41 -5.36 16.05
C PRO A 1047 58.06 -6.60 15.23
N ILE A 1048 57.55 -6.41 14.00
CA ILE A 1048 57.36 -7.53 13.06
C ILE A 1048 58.70 -7.88 12.44
N ARG A 1049 59.07 -9.15 12.53
CA ARG A 1049 60.28 -9.65 11.87
C ARG A 1049 60.03 -9.86 10.39
N MET A 1050 60.82 -9.18 9.57
CA MET A 1050 60.90 -9.38 8.13
C MET A 1050 62.19 -10.13 7.79
N ARG A 1051 62.07 -11.28 7.13
CA ARG A 1051 63.20 -12.01 6.55
C ARG A 1051 63.27 -11.73 5.06
N VAL A 1052 64.39 -11.20 4.59
CA VAL A 1052 64.67 -11.02 3.17
C VAL A 1052 65.48 -12.21 2.68
N LEU A 1053 64.97 -12.90 1.68
CA LEU A 1053 65.56 -14.05 1.02
C LEU A 1053 66.10 -13.62 -0.35
N ASP A 1054 67.14 -14.31 -0.81
CA ASP A 1054 67.74 -14.06 -2.12
C ASP A 1054 66.77 -14.30 -3.29
N HIS A 1055 65.91 -15.31 -3.14
CA HIS A 1055 64.79 -15.70 -4.01
C HIS A 1055 63.84 -16.60 -3.18
N ALA A 1056 62.67 -16.99 -3.70
CA ALA A 1056 61.60 -17.65 -2.92
C ALA A 1056 62.04 -18.88 -2.10
N ASP A 1057 62.99 -19.65 -2.64
CA ASP A 1057 63.58 -20.87 -2.03
C ASP A 1057 65.04 -20.67 -1.56
N GLY A 1058 65.56 -19.44 -1.64
CA GLY A 1058 66.94 -19.10 -1.30
C GLY A 1058 67.17 -18.90 0.21
N PRO A 1059 68.43 -18.81 0.67
CA PRO A 1059 68.72 -18.53 2.06
C PRO A 1059 68.26 -17.12 2.47
N THR A 1060 67.95 -16.93 3.76
CA THR A 1060 67.74 -15.60 4.34
C THR A 1060 69.06 -14.83 4.31
N ILE A 1061 69.06 -13.69 3.61
CA ILE A 1061 70.23 -12.83 3.45
C ILE A 1061 70.22 -11.66 4.44
N ARG A 1062 69.04 -11.25 4.91
CA ARG A 1062 68.88 -10.16 5.89
C ARG A 1062 67.63 -10.39 6.75
N GLU A 1063 67.72 -10.14 8.05
CA GLU A 1063 66.55 -10.00 8.93
C GLU A 1063 66.44 -8.54 9.38
N VAL A 1064 65.23 -7.99 9.35
CA VAL A 1064 64.93 -6.61 9.75
C VAL A 1064 63.73 -6.63 10.69
N ASP A 1065 63.88 -6.04 11.87
CA ASP A 1065 62.76 -5.80 12.77
C ASP A 1065 62.08 -4.48 12.36
N LEU A 1066 60.76 -4.53 12.14
CA LEU A 1066 59.97 -3.39 11.69
C LEU A 1066 59.25 -2.77 12.91
N PRO A 1067 59.79 -1.67 13.49
CA PRO A 1067 59.18 -1.01 14.64
C PRO A 1067 57.92 -0.23 14.24
N LYS A 1068 57.08 0.05 15.22
CA LYS A 1068 55.88 0.91 15.10
C LYS A 1068 56.31 2.35 14.81
N LEU A 1069 55.61 3.06 13.91
CA LEU A 1069 55.79 4.51 13.79
C LEU A 1069 55.14 5.25 14.98
N PRO A 1070 55.72 6.39 15.40
CA PRO A 1070 55.15 7.24 16.44
C PRO A 1070 53.70 7.67 16.16
#